data_AF-A0A179G4W4-F1
#
_entry.id   AF-A0A179G4W4-F1
#
_cell.length_a   1.000
_cell.length_b   1.000
_cell.length_c   1.000
_cell.angle_alpha   90.00
_cell.angle_beta   90.00
_cell.angle_gamma   90.00
#
_symmetry.space_group_name_H-M   'P 1'
#
loop_
_entity.id
_entity.type
_entity.pdbx_description
1 polymer ?
#
loop_
_entity_poly.entity_id
_entity_poly.type
_entity_poly.pdbx_seq_one_letter_code
_entity_poly.pdbx_strand_id
1 'polypeptide(L)'
;MALDTTDIVAFAIWLAWNCLSTTPDRLKNQAFALILPTMEVLQQVVLDSQFTFAPGLLEVLHSTTPPAISYFKSLPLHTKVWAVYVLVLKKPAERPKIYIGCCAEKRSGVATRLGQYNRGMNLPRFVRIALDKGYDISHTGLLCWTMIPTAAMRVPLRAAILLLETTFSLYLWAMASRDKTYGVPTICPWPIGTIGYDGCCSHVAFNEGLPGTNEHLSPEQVNALDAARKLQNSRRDAETRGKEKASRFSKITRERNLALKRFACDPCNVVFGAGNQLEKHKRTQKHKDKMAGIVREVKTPQLRVRMAANLAARRYYCSDCDYTAATQQKLNAHLKRPKHLKKSPGKKYNLDYYLDLVDKLVKLDIHVLGIKDMAGVLKPHAATLLIGSIRKKYPDLPIHVHTHDSAGTGVASMVACAMAGADAVDAATDSLSGMTSQPSINAILASLEGTGLEPGLDARQVRALDTYWSQLRLLYSPFEAHLAGPDPEVYEHEIPGGQLTNMMFQASQLGLGSQWLETKKAYEHANDLLGDIVKVTPTSKVVGDLAQFMVSNKLSPEDVKARASELDFPGSVLEFLEGLMGQPYGGFPEPLRSDALRGRRKLDKRPGLFLDPVDFAKVKKDLAKKYGAPVTECDIASYVMYPKVFEDYKKFQQQYGDLSVLPTRYFLSKPEIGEEFNVELEKGKVLILKLLAVGPLSENTGQREVFFEMNGEVRQVAVIDNKAAVENVSRPKADPSDSSQVGAPMSGVLVELRVHEGSDVKKGDPLAVLSAMKMEMVVSAPHSGKVASLQVKEGDSVDGSDLVCRITKA
;
A
#
# COMPACT_ATOMS: atom_id res chain seq x y z
N MET A 1 16.11 33.03 23.19
CA MET A 1 17.55 33.30 23.36
C MET A 1 18.26 32.63 22.20
N ALA A 2 19.13 33.34 21.48
CA ALA A 2 19.94 32.73 20.42
C ALA A 2 20.89 31.72 21.07
N LEU A 3 21.07 30.55 20.44
CA LEU A 3 22.07 29.58 20.88
C LEU A 3 23.47 30.19 20.67
N ASP A 4 24.19 30.46 21.76
CA ASP A 4 25.56 31.01 21.70
C ASP A 4 26.54 29.86 21.37
N THR A 5 26.78 29.65 20.07
CA THR A 5 27.65 28.58 19.56
C THR A 5 28.58 29.10 18.48
N THR A 6 29.82 28.61 18.46
CA THR A 6 30.77 28.86 17.37
C THR A 6 30.63 27.85 16.21
N ASP A 7 29.67 26.92 16.30
CA ASP A 7 29.41 25.91 15.27
C ASP A 7 28.18 26.28 14.42
N ILE A 8 28.43 26.57 13.14
CA ILE A 8 27.40 26.87 12.14
C ILE A 8 26.40 25.74 11.96
N VAL A 9 26.84 24.48 12.08
CA VAL A 9 25.97 23.31 11.91
C VAL A 9 24.96 23.26 13.05
N ALA A 10 25.44 23.34 14.30
CA ALA A 10 24.59 23.39 15.48
C ALA A 10 23.62 24.58 15.45
N PHE A 11 24.09 25.78 15.08
CA PHE A 11 23.24 26.96 14.99
C PHE A 11 22.14 26.81 13.92
N ALA A 12 22.51 26.32 12.72
CA ALA A 12 21.56 26.13 11.63
C ALA A 12 20.49 25.08 11.97
N ILE A 13 20.86 23.97 12.61
CA ILE A 13 19.92 22.95 13.08
C ILE A 13 18.97 23.51 14.13
N TRP A 14 19.50 24.21 15.14
CA TRP A 14 18.69 24.84 16.18
C TRP A 14 17.70 25.84 15.59
N LEU A 15 18.16 26.71 14.67
CA LEU A 15 17.33 27.70 14.03
C LEU A 15 16.24 27.06 13.16
N ALA A 16 16.60 26.01 12.41
CA ALA A 16 15.68 25.23 11.59
C ALA A 16 14.62 24.51 12.44
N TRP A 17 15.01 23.89 13.55
CA TRP A 17 14.08 23.22 14.45
C TRP A 17 13.12 24.20 15.11
N ASN A 18 13.60 25.37 15.55
CA ASN A 18 12.73 26.42 16.09
C ASN A 18 11.73 26.90 15.03
N CYS A 19 12.19 27.14 13.80
CA CYS A 19 11.33 27.51 12.68
C CYS A 19 10.22 26.47 12.43
N LEU A 20 10.56 25.17 12.46
CA LEU A 20 9.60 24.08 12.28
C LEU A 20 8.63 23.98 13.45
N SER A 21 9.12 23.90 14.69
CA SER A 21 8.31 23.66 15.89
C SER A 21 7.33 24.81 16.19
N THR A 22 7.74 26.05 15.93
CA THR A 22 6.90 27.24 16.20
C THR A 22 5.91 27.57 15.08
N THR A 23 6.03 26.94 13.91
CA THR A 23 5.04 27.09 12.83
C THR A 23 3.74 26.33 13.18
N PRO A 24 2.53 26.83 12.85
CA PRO A 24 1.29 26.06 13.01
C PRO A 24 1.20 24.83 12.10
N ASP A 25 0.68 23.70 12.58
CA ASP A 25 0.67 22.43 11.84
C ASP A 25 -0.13 22.47 10.53
N ARG A 26 -1.20 23.28 10.47
CA ARG A 26 -1.98 23.52 9.24
C ARG A 26 -1.17 24.13 8.09
N LEU A 27 0.03 24.65 8.36
CA LEU A 27 0.93 25.26 7.38
C LEU A 27 2.15 24.38 7.06
N LYS A 28 2.23 23.20 7.68
CA LYS A 28 3.29 22.21 7.45
C LYS A 28 2.72 21.04 6.68
N ASN A 29 3.56 20.41 5.86
CA ASN A 29 3.24 19.07 5.42
C ASN A 29 3.38 18.09 6.60
N GLN A 30 2.35 17.28 6.87
CA GLN A 30 2.35 16.33 7.98
C GLN A 30 3.50 15.31 7.92
N ALA A 31 4.07 15.07 6.73
CA ALA A 31 5.21 14.19 6.56
C ALA A 31 6.46 14.65 7.34
N PHE A 32 6.62 15.94 7.64
CA PHE A 32 7.72 16.43 8.47
C PHE A 32 7.66 15.88 9.89
N ALA A 33 6.46 15.67 10.45
CA ALA A 33 6.29 15.10 11.78
C ALA A 33 6.67 13.60 11.84
N LEU A 34 6.53 12.89 10.71
CA LEU A 34 6.93 11.49 10.59
C LEU A 34 8.44 11.33 10.32
N ILE A 35 9.01 12.17 9.47
CA ILE A 35 10.39 12.04 8.99
C ILE A 35 11.40 12.71 9.94
N LEU A 36 11.02 13.83 10.54
CA LEU A 36 11.84 14.61 11.47
C LEU A 36 11.06 14.80 12.79
N PRO A 37 10.74 13.71 13.52
CA PRO A 37 9.89 13.76 14.71
C PRO A 37 10.52 14.53 15.87
N THR A 38 11.85 14.59 15.94
CA THR A 38 12.59 15.27 17.01
C THR A 38 13.81 16.04 16.47
N MET A 39 14.34 16.96 17.29
CA MET A 39 15.54 17.75 16.95
C MET A 39 16.76 16.86 16.77
N GLU A 40 16.86 15.78 17.55
CA GLU A 40 17.94 14.80 17.49
C GLU A 40 17.95 14.06 16.14
N VAL A 41 16.78 13.72 15.60
CA VAL A 41 16.67 13.11 14.26
C VAL A 41 17.12 14.07 13.17
N LEU A 42 16.72 15.35 13.25
CA LEU A 42 17.20 16.39 12.33
C LEU A 42 18.72 16.54 12.42
N GLN A 43 19.27 16.57 13.63
CA GLN A 43 20.69 16.66 13.86
C GLN A 43 21.45 15.48 13.25
N GLN A 44 20.96 14.26 13.46
CA GLN A 44 21.57 13.05 12.90
C GLN A 44 21.55 13.06 11.37
N VAL A 45 20.43 13.41 10.75
CA VAL A 45 20.33 13.52 9.28
C VAL A 45 21.32 14.53 8.71
N VAL A 46 21.50 15.68 9.36
CA VAL A 46 22.42 16.74 8.93
C VAL A 46 23.89 16.31 9.11
N LEU A 47 24.23 15.66 10.23
CA LEU A 47 25.58 15.17 10.50
C LEU A 47 25.98 14.03 9.56
N ASP A 48 25.11 13.03 9.40
CA ASP A 48 25.36 11.85 8.54
C ASP A 48 25.52 12.24 7.06
N SER A 49 24.93 13.36 6.66
CA SER A 49 24.98 13.86 5.29
C SER A 49 26.14 14.84 5.04
N GLN A 50 27.00 15.11 6.02
CA GLN A 50 28.19 15.98 5.88
C GLN A 50 27.87 17.34 5.23
N PHE A 51 26.87 18.06 5.76
CA PHE A 51 26.56 19.40 5.27
C PHE A 51 27.77 20.33 5.40
N THR A 52 28.07 21.03 4.31
CA THR A 52 28.98 22.16 4.30
C THR A 52 28.18 23.45 4.20
N PHE A 53 28.46 24.41 5.09
CA PHE A 53 27.83 25.73 5.07
C PHE A 53 28.79 26.76 4.46
N ALA A 54 28.22 27.82 3.88
CA ALA A 54 29.01 28.82 3.21
C ALA A 54 29.97 29.54 4.17
N PRO A 55 31.20 29.87 3.73
CA PRO A 55 32.11 30.69 4.51
C PRO A 55 31.46 32.02 4.92
N GLY A 56 31.69 32.45 6.15
CA GLY A 56 31.13 33.71 6.65
C GLY A 56 29.64 33.66 7.02
N LEU A 57 28.96 32.51 6.87
CA LEU A 57 27.51 32.42 7.11
C LEU A 57 27.16 32.56 8.59
N LEU A 58 27.96 31.99 9.51
CA LEU A 58 27.69 32.11 10.94
C LEU A 58 27.78 33.55 11.40
N GLU A 59 28.80 34.25 10.94
CA GLU A 59 29.05 35.67 11.21
C GLU A 59 27.89 36.52 10.69
N VAL A 60 27.36 36.20 9.50
CA VAL A 60 26.15 36.85 8.97
C VAL A 60 24.92 36.56 9.83
N LEU A 61 24.73 35.32 10.26
CA LEU A 61 23.55 34.94 11.05
C LEU A 61 23.58 35.54 12.46
N HIS A 62 24.77 35.76 13.03
CA HIS A 62 24.97 36.43 14.33
C HIS A 62 25.09 37.95 14.23
N SER A 63 25.17 38.51 13.02
CA SER A 63 25.32 39.95 12.82
C SER A 63 24.11 40.74 13.32
N THR A 64 24.38 41.84 14.03
CA THR A 64 23.36 42.81 14.44
C THR A 64 22.83 43.66 13.27
N THR A 65 23.47 43.56 12.09
CA THR A 65 23.05 44.27 10.86
C THR A 65 22.81 43.31 9.70
N PRO A 66 21.85 43.61 8.79
CA PRO A 66 21.58 42.75 7.64
C PRO A 66 22.81 42.57 6.72
N PRO A 67 22.98 41.39 6.09
CA PRO A 67 24.09 41.16 5.18
C PRO A 67 24.02 42.08 3.97
N ALA A 68 25.18 42.60 3.54
CA ALA A 68 25.27 43.34 2.29
C ALA A 68 25.10 42.41 1.08
N ILE A 69 24.63 42.95 -0.06
CA ILE A 69 24.48 42.17 -1.30
C ILE A 69 25.82 41.59 -1.81
N SER A 70 26.94 42.19 -1.41
CA SER A 70 28.30 41.71 -1.70
C SER A 70 28.57 40.34 -1.08
N TYR A 71 28.04 40.04 0.10
CA TYR A 71 28.18 38.73 0.73
C TYR A 71 27.55 37.62 -0.13
N PHE A 72 26.32 37.84 -0.61
CA PHE A 72 25.68 36.85 -1.49
C PHE A 72 26.43 36.64 -2.80
N LYS A 73 27.18 37.64 -3.27
CA LYS A 73 28.02 37.55 -4.47
C LYS A 73 29.36 36.85 -4.24
N SER A 74 29.82 36.75 -3.00
CA SER A 74 31.03 35.99 -2.67
C SER A 74 30.74 34.50 -2.42
N LEU A 75 29.46 34.11 -2.34
CA LEU A 75 29.07 32.72 -2.10
C LEU A 75 29.55 31.78 -3.22
N PRO A 76 30.13 30.62 -2.88
CA PRO A 76 30.65 29.66 -3.84
C PRO A 76 29.52 28.97 -4.62
N LEU A 77 29.85 28.44 -5.81
CA LEU A 77 28.92 27.64 -6.61
C LEU A 77 29.48 26.23 -6.86
N HIS A 78 28.77 25.23 -6.35
CA HIS A 78 29.00 23.82 -6.67
C HIS A 78 27.81 23.26 -7.44
N THR A 79 28.06 22.49 -8.50
CA THR A 79 27.01 22.10 -9.46
C THR A 79 26.49 20.68 -9.27
N LYS A 80 27.31 19.75 -8.76
CA LYS A 80 26.97 18.33 -8.56
C LYS A 80 26.63 17.97 -7.10
N VAL A 81 25.90 18.86 -6.43
CA VAL A 81 25.51 18.71 -5.02
C VAL A 81 24.01 18.92 -4.85
N TRP A 82 23.46 18.47 -3.73
CA TRP A 82 22.19 18.95 -3.22
C TRP A 82 22.45 20.15 -2.32
N ALA A 83 21.66 21.21 -2.45
CA ALA A 83 21.98 22.47 -1.80
C ALA A 83 20.77 23.38 -1.61
N VAL A 84 20.90 24.31 -0.68
CA VAL A 84 20.14 25.56 -0.64
C VAL A 84 21.00 26.64 -1.32
N TYR A 85 20.47 27.28 -2.36
CA TYR A 85 21.16 28.28 -3.16
C TYR A 85 20.45 29.64 -3.12
N VAL A 86 21.22 30.69 -3.41
CA VAL A 86 20.76 32.07 -3.56
C VAL A 86 20.98 32.52 -4.99
N LEU A 87 19.96 33.09 -5.62
CA LEU A 87 20.09 33.89 -6.85
C LEU A 87 20.13 35.36 -6.48
N VAL A 88 21.10 36.11 -7.01
CA VAL A 88 21.20 37.57 -6.84
C VAL A 88 20.80 38.26 -8.13
N LEU A 89 19.63 38.91 -8.13
CA LEU A 89 19.11 39.66 -9.25
C LEU A 89 19.47 41.14 -9.14
N LYS A 90 19.93 41.73 -10.25
CA LYS A 90 20.29 43.14 -10.31
C LYS A 90 19.61 43.83 -11.49
N LYS A 91 19.26 45.09 -11.27
CA LYS A 91 18.86 46.04 -12.29
C LYS A 91 19.54 47.38 -11.95
N PRO A 92 20.15 48.09 -12.91
CA PRO A 92 20.79 49.38 -12.64
C PRO A 92 19.81 50.36 -11.98
N ALA A 93 20.30 51.15 -11.00
CA ALA A 93 19.54 52.14 -10.24
C ALA A 93 18.35 51.62 -9.41
N GLU A 94 18.18 50.30 -9.31
CA GLU A 94 17.10 49.65 -8.56
C GLU A 94 17.68 48.79 -7.44
N ARG A 95 16.90 48.58 -6.38
CA ARG A 95 17.31 47.74 -5.25
C ARG A 95 17.54 46.30 -5.74
N PRO A 96 18.67 45.65 -5.40
CA PRO A 96 18.92 44.26 -5.79
C PRO A 96 17.90 43.33 -5.13
N LYS A 97 17.65 42.17 -5.76
CA LYS A 97 16.74 41.16 -5.22
C LYS A 97 17.46 39.84 -5.00
N ILE A 98 17.02 39.09 -4.00
CA ILE A 98 17.49 37.72 -3.75
C ILE A 98 16.35 36.71 -3.84
N TYR A 99 16.66 35.52 -4.32
CA TYR A 99 15.77 34.36 -4.25
C TYR A 99 16.53 33.20 -3.61
N ILE A 100 15.95 32.60 -2.57
CA ILE A 100 16.46 31.38 -1.97
C ILE A 100 15.62 30.21 -2.46
N GLY A 101 16.28 29.15 -2.90
CA GLY A 101 15.64 27.91 -3.31
C GLY A 101 16.54 26.73 -3.06
N CYS A 102 16.01 25.50 -3.13
CA CYS A 102 16.82 24.30 -3.03
C CYS A 102 16.82 23.43 -4.29
N CYS A 103 17.72 22.45 -4.28
CA CYS A 103 17.68 21.31 -5.17
C CYS A 103 17.91 20.03 -4.38
N ALA A 104 16.82 19.29 -4.14
CA ALA A 104 16.83 18.04 -3.35
C ALA A 104 16.08 16.87 -4.04
N GLU A 105 15.98 16.86 -5.38
CA GLU A 105 15.34 15.74 -6.13
C GLU A 105 16.12 15.31 -7.39
N LYS A 106 17.07 16.12 -7.86
CA LYS A 106 17.73 15.87 -9.14
C LYS A 106 19.01 15.07 -8.95
N ARG A 107 19.15 13.98 -9.71
CA ARG A 107 20.34 13.10 -9.75
C ARG A 107 21.61 13.83 -10.18
N SER A 108 21.46 14.96 -10.85
CA SER A 108 22.51 15.84 -11.35
C SER A 108 22.76 17.06 -10.46
N GLY A 109 22.09 17.13 -9.31
CA GLY A 109 22.22 18.24 -8.35
C GLY A 109 21.76 19.59 -8.90
N VAL A 110 22.29 20.66 -8.29
CA VAL A 110 21.98 22.06 -8.59
C VAL A 110 22.12 22.41 -10.08
N ALA A 111 23.07 21.80 -10.81
CA ALA A 111 23.35 22.08 -12.22
C ALA A 111 22.11 22.05 -13.12
N THR A 112 21.22 21.08 -12.89
CA THR A 112 20.02 20.93 -13.72
C THR A 112 19.00 22.03 -13.45
N ARG A 113 18.88 22.45 -12.19
CA ARG A 113 17.95 23.52 -11.81
C ARG A 113 18.43 24.86 -12.38
N LEU A 114 19.71 25.17 -12.25
CA LEU A 114 20.29 26.39 -12.82
C LEU A 114 20.26 26.39 -14.35
N GLY A 115 20.51 25.23 -14.97
CA GLY A 115 20.37 25.08 -16.42
C GLY A 115 18.93 25.25 -16.92
N GLN A 116 17.91 25.05 -16.09
CA GLN A 116 16.52 25.40 -16.42
C GLN A 116 16.31 26.91 -16.36
N TYR A 117 16.81 27.57 -15.32
CA TYR A 117 16.71 29.02 -15.16
C TYR A 117 17.40 29.78 -16.29
N ASN A 118 18.60 29.37 -16.68
CA ASN A 118 19.34 29.95 -17.81
C ASN A 118 18.60 29.81 -19.15
N ARG A 119 17.67 28.84 -19.25
CA ARG A 119 16.83 28.61 -20.45
C ARG A 119 15.41 29.19 -20.31
N GLY A 120 15.14 29.95 -19.25
CA GLY A 120 13.82 30.52 -18.98
C GLY A 120 12.75 29.49 -18.58
N MET A 121 13.13 28.25 -18.28
CA MET A 121 12.20 27.17 -17.95
C MET A 121 12.01 27.02 -16.44
N ASN A 122 10.78 26.72 -16.00
CA ASN A 122 10.43 26.43 -14.61
C ASN A 122 10.88 27.52 -13.60
N LEU A 123 10.95 28.78 -14.03
CA LEU A 123 11.33 29.91 -13.17
C LEU A 123 10.30 30.15 -12.06
N PRO A 124 10.74 30.35 -10.80
CA PRO A 124 9.87 30.78 -9.71
C PRO A 124 9.12 32.07 -10.06
N ARG A 125 7.88 32.21 -9.59
CA ARG A 125 6.97 33.29 -9.99
C ARG A 125 7.60 34.69 -9.91
N PHE A 126 8.16 35.07 -8.76
CA PHE A 126 8.72 36.41 -8.58
C PHE A 126 10.12 36.58 -9.18
N VAL A 127 10.86 35.49 -9.40
CA VAL A 127 12.08 35.51 -10.22
C VAL A 127 11.71 35.85 -11.66
N ARG A 128 10.68 35.19 -12.21
CA ARG A 128 10.15 35.50 -13.55
C ARG A 128 9.68 36.95 -13.66
N ILE A 129 8.86 37.42 -12.72
CA ILE A 129 8.39 38.81 -12.69
C ILE A 129 9.56 39.80 -12.63
N ALA A 130 10.62 39.50 -11.87
CA ALA A 130 11.80 40.36 -11.81
C ALA A 130 12.55 40.38 -13.16
N LEU A 131 12.75 39.23 -13.80
CA LEU A 131 13.33 39.13 -15.13
C LEU A 131 12.50 39.89 -16.18
N ASP A 132 11.18 39.74 -16.16
CA ASP A 132 10.25 40.46 -17.04
C ASP A 132 10.30 41.99 -16.83
N LYS A 133 10.69 42.44 -15.62
CA LYS A 133 10.89 43.85 -15.26
C LYS A 133 12.31 44.37 -15.57
N GLY A 134 13.14 43.57 -16.24
CA GLY A 134 14.49 43.93 -16.66
C GLY A 134 15.56 43.75 -15.59
N TYR A 135 15.36 42.87 -14.62
CA TYR A 135 16.45 42.40 -13.76
C TYR A 135 17.20 41.24 -14.43
N ASP A 136 18.50 41.13 -14.16
CA ASP A 136 19.33 40.00 -14.57
C ASP A 136 19.80 39.19 -13.37
N ILE A 137 19.90 37.86 -13.52
CA ILE A 137 20.54 36.99 -12.52
C ILE A 137 22.06 37.25 -12.60
N SER A 138 22.56 38.06 -11.68
CA SER A 138 23.94 38.53 -11.65
C SER A 138 24.90 37.62 -10.87
N HIS A 139 24.39 36.72 -10.03
CA HIS A 139 25.17 35.71 -9.32
C HIS A 139 24.29 34.55 -8.88
N THR A 140 24.88 33.36 -8.75
CA THR A 140 24.29 32.22 -8.06
C THR A 140 25.32 31.63 -7.10
N GLY A 141 24.98 31.50 -5.83
CA GLY A 141 25.84 30.91 -4.81
C GLY A 141 25.08 29.97 -3.88
N LEU A 142 25.79 29.16 -3.11
CA LEU A 142 25.22 28.19 -2.18
C LEU A 142 25.33 28.70 -0.74
N LEU A 143 24.25 28.54 0.04
CA LEU A 143 24.24 28.81 1.49
C LEU A 143 24.68 27.57 2.28
N CYS A 144 24.21 26.40 1.85
CA CYS A 144 24.66 25.11 2.38
C CYS A 144 24.50 24.03 1.31
N TRP A 145 25.34 23.01 1.36
CA TRP A 145 25.32 21.90 0.40
C TRP A 145 25.83 20.61 1.00
N THR A 146 25.46 19.52 0.35
CA THR A 146 25.86 18.15 0.67
C THR A 146 26.01 17.37 -0.62
N MET A 147 26.82 16.32 -0.58
CA MET A 147 26.89 15.36 -1.68
C MET A 147 25.51 14.77 -1.97
N ILE A 148 25.26 14.42 -3.22
CA ILE A 148 23.98 13.81 -3.60
C ILE A 148 23.82 12.51 -2.81
N PRO A 149 22.76 12.36 -1.99
CA PRO A 149 22.66 11.26 -1.05
C PRO A 149 22.42 9.93 -1.75
N THR A 150 22.78 8.87 -1.01
CA THR A 150 22.33 7.51 -1.28
C THR A 150 20.79 7.47 -1.29
N ALA A 151 20.21 6.50 -1.98
CA ALA A 151 18.78 6.49 -2.23
C ALA A 151 17.96 6.37 -0.93
N ALA A 152 18.51 5.72 0.10
CA ALA A 152 17.94 5.63 1.44
C ALA A 152 17.84 6.98 2.17
N MET A 153 18.88 7.82 2.05
CA MET A 153 18.93 9.11 2.73
C MET A 153 18.18 10.21 1.99
N ARG A 154 17.64 9.94 0.79
CA ARG A 154 16.99 10.97 -0.04
C ARG A 154 15.80 11.63 0.64
N VAL A 155 14.95 10.88 1.32
CA VAL A 155 13.71 11.41 1.91
C VAL A 155 14.01 12.21 3.19
N PRO A 156 14.76 11.67 4.18
CA PRO A 156 15.18 12.45 5.34
C PRO A 156 15.99 13.69 4.96
N LEU A 157 16.95 13.55 4.03
CA LEU A 157 17.80 14.67 3.62
C LEU A 157 17.02 15.73 2.83
N ARG A 158 16.04 15.32 2.01
CA ARG A 158 15.15 16.25 1.31
C ARG A 158 14.31 17.05 2.29
N ALA A 159 13.77 16.41 3.34
CA ALA A 159 13.07 17.11 4.42
C ALA A 159 13.97 18.15 5.10
N ALA A 160 15.19 17.76 5.46
CA ALA A 160 16.16 18.67 6.07
C ALA A 160 16.51 19.87 5.16
N ILE A 161 16.72 19.65 3.86
CA ILE A 161 17.03 20.72 2.89
C ILE A 161 15.86 21.69 2.70
N LEU A 162 14.61 21.20 2.60
CA LEU A 162 13.42 22.06 2.49
C LEU A 162 13.19 22.89 3.76
N LEU A 163 13.51 22.30 4.92
CA LEU A 163 13.47 23.02 6.18
C LEU A 163 14.54 24.13 6.23
N LEU A 164 15.78 23.83 5.83
CA LEU A 164 16.86 24.83 5.75
C LEU A 164 16.56 25.92 4.71
N GLU A 165 15.98 25.58 3.55
CA GLU A 165 15.52 26.55 2.55
C GLU A 165 14.53 27.54 3.16
N THR A 166 13.53 27.03 3.88
CA THR A 166 12.53 27.87 4.51
C THR A 166 13.15 28.75 5.58
N THR A 167 13.99 28.16 6.41
CA THR A 167 14.67 28.84 7.51
C THR A 167 15.52 30.00 6.99
N PHE A 168 16.36 29.77 5.99
CA PHE A 168 17.15 30.85 5.40
C PHE A 168 16.31 31.86 4.62
N SER A 169 15.22 31.43 3.97
CA SER A 169 14.29 32.35 3.30
C SER A 169 13.63 33.33 4.27
N LEU A 170 13.28 32.88 5.47
CA LEU A 170 12.66 33.71 6.50
C LEU A 170 13.70 34.53 7.27
N TYR A 171 14.82 33.92 7.67
CA TYR A 171 15.86 34.58 8.46
C TYR A 171 16.57 35.69 7.68
N LEU A 172 16.89 35.46 6.40
CA LEU A 172 17.48 36.45 5.49
C LEU A 172 16.43 37.32 4.80
N TRP A 173 15.16 37.15 5.14
CA TRP A 173 14.02 37.83 4.52
C TRP A 173 14.06 37.85 2.98
N ALA A 174 14.29 36.69 2.37
CA ALA A 174 14.20 36.51 0.92
C ALA A 174 12.74 36.48 0.40
N MET A 175 11.77 36.86 1.24
CA MET A 175 10.33 36.88 0.93
C MET A 175 9.96 38.08 0.05
N ALA A 176 9.10 37.85 -0.94
CA ALA A 176 8.73 38.86 -1.94
C ALA A 176 7.94 40.03 -1.35
N SER A 177 7.26 39.83 -0.22
CA SER A 177 6.50 40.85 0.49
C SER A 177 7.23 41.26 1.76
N ARG A 178 7.35 42.56 2.00
CA ARG A 178 7.92 43.11 3.26
C ARG A 178 6.88 43.18 4.39
N ASP A 179 5.59 43.20 4.04
CA ASP A 179 4.51 43.44 5.00
C ASP A 179 3.66 42.19 5.33
N LYS A 180 4.00 41.02 4.76
CA LYS A 180 3.25 39.78 5.00
C LYS A 180 3.99 38.89 5.99
N THR A 181 3.24 38.30 6.92
CA THR A 181 3.74 37.33 7.90
C THR A 181 3.80 35.90 7.37
N TYR A 182 3.20 35.63 6.21
CA TYR A 182 3.14 34.30 5.57
C TYR A 182 2.59 33.17 6.48
N GLY A 183 1.94 33.52 7.59
CA GLY A 183 1.41 32.57 8.57
C GLY A 183 2.46 31.89 9.45
N VAL A 184 3.74 32.26 9.33
CA VAL A 184 4.86 31.63 10.04
C VAL A 184 5.52 32.62 11.01
N PRO A 185 6.21 32.13 12.05
CA PRO A 185 6.95 32.97 12.98
C PRO A 185 8.01 33.81 12.26
N THR A 186 8.07 35.11 12.58
CA THR A 186 9.10 36.00 12.04
C THR A 186 10.40 35.74 12.78
N ILE A 187 11.31 35.01 12.14
CA ILE A 187 12.62 34.67 12.70
C ILE A 187 13.75 35.60 12.19
N CYS A 188 13.44 36.55 11.31
CA CYS A 188 14.39 37.56 10.85
C CYS A 188 14.80 38.48 12.03
N PRO A 189 16.09 38.57 12.37
CA PRO A 189 16.53 39.35 13.53
C PRO A 189 16.56 40.86 13.27
N TRP A 190 16.49 41.29 12.00
CA TRP A 190 16.56 42.70 11.63
C TRP A 190 15.19 43.28 11.31
N PRO A 191 14.94 44.57 11.60
CA PRO A 191 13.76 45.26 11.10
C PRO A 191 13.75 45.20 9.57
N ILE A 192 12.68 44.68 8.98
CA ILE A 192 12.63 44.40 7.54
C ILE A 192 12.99 45.64 6.72
N GLY A 193 12.59 46.85 7.13
CA GLY A 193 12.91 48.11 6.46
C GLY A 193 14.41 48.43 6.29
N THR A 194 15.29 47.90 7.15
CA THR A 194 16.75 48.17 7.10
C THR A 194 17.49 47.27 6.11
N ILE A 195 16.84 46.25 5.56
CA ILE A 195 17.44 45.31 4.62
C ILE A 195 17.59 45.96 3.24
N GLY A 196 18.83 46.06 2.76
CA GLY A 196 19.23 46.74 1.52
C GLY A 196 18.91 45.99 0.21
N TYR A 197 18.19 44.88 0.28
CA TYR A 197 17.71 44.09 -0.86
C TYR A 197 16.23 43.71 -0.67
N ASP A 198 15.56 43.26 -1.73
CA ASP A 198 14.22 42.66 -1.64
C ASP A 198 14.24 41.16 -1.93
N GLY A 199 13.21 40.45 -1.47
CA GLY A 199 13.05 39.04 -1.73
C GLY A 199 12.27 38.69 -3.01
N CYS A 200 12.32 37.42 -3.38
CA CYS A 200 11.58 36.81 -4.49
C CYS A 200 10.91 35.47 -4.09
N CYS A 201 10.94 35.08 -2.83
CA CYS A 201 10.26 33.88 -2.33
C CYS A 201 8.77 34.15 -2.10
N SER A 202 7.90 33.19 -2.45
CA SER A 202 6.44 33.36 -2.44
C SER A 202 5.73 32.53 -1.38
N HIS A 203 6.39 31.50 -0.86
CA HIS A 203 5.85 30.52 0.07
C HIS A 203 7.00 29.90 0.87
N VAL A 204 6.64 29.13 1.87
CA VAL A 204 7.55 28.31 2.68
C VAL A 204 7.67 26.90 2.09
N ALA A 205 8.88 26.36 2.03
CA ALA A 205 9.19 25.14 1.28
C ALA A 205 8.78 23.84 2.01
N PHE A 206 8.62 23.85 3.34
CA PHE A 206 8.16 22.67 4.08
C PHE A 206 6.64 22.38 3.96
N ASN A 207 5.90 23.16 3.17
CA ASN A 207 4.55 22.79 2.71
C ASN A 207 4.59 21.87 1.47
N GLU A 208 5.76 21.68 0.85
CA GLU A 208 5.92 20.76 -0.27
C GLU A 208 5.73 19.30 0.16
N GLY A 209 5.14 18.49 -0.72
CA GLY A 209 5.06 17.04 -0.54
C GLY A 209 6.45 16.40 -0.60
N LEU A 210 6.66 15.40 0.26
CA LEU A 210 7.88 14.58 0.29
C LEU A 210 7.59 13.21 -0.36
N PRO A 211 7.73 13.08 -1.69
CA PRO A 211 7.45 11.83 -2.38
C PRO A 211 8.44 10.74 -1.96
N GLY A 212 7.92 9.55 -1.64
CA GLY A 212 8.75 8.38 -1.30
C GLY A 212 8.86 8.08 0.19
N THR A 213 7.96 8.58 1.03
CA THR A 213 7.72 8.07 2.39
C THR A 213 7.13 6.65 2.34
N ASN A 214 7.88 5.73 1.74
CA ASN A 214 7.64 4.31 1.87
C ASN A 214 8.45 3.88 3.08
N GLU A 215 7.78 3.77 4.22
CA GLU A 215 8.29 2.97 5.32
C GLU A 215 8.54 1.54 4.78
N HIS A 216 9.56 0.85 5.30
CA HIS A 216 9.87 -0.59 5.08
C HIS A 216 11.00 -1.01 4.13
N LEU A 217 11.84 -0.13 3.57
CA LEU A 217 13.04 -0.58 2.84
C LEU A 217 14.34 -0.29 3.62
N SER A 218 15.24 -1.26 3.72
CA SER A 218 16.56 -1.06 4.34
C SER A 218 17.44 -0.16 3.46
N PRO A 219 18.42 0.57 4.03
CA PRO A 219 19.25 1.48 3.24
C PRO A 219 19.95 0.83 2.04
N GLU A 220 20.35 -0.43 2.19
CA GLU A 220 20.99 -1.25 1.16
C GLU A 220 20.01 -1.62 0.02
N GLN A 221 18.77 -1.95 0.35
CA GLN A 221 17.72 -2.27 -0.62
C GLN A 221 17.34 -1.07 -1.48
N VAL A 222 17.22 0.11 -0.85
CA VAL A 222 16.91 1.35 -1.59
C VAL A 222 18.08 1.71 -2.54
N ASN A 223 19.32 1.49 -2.10
CA ASN A 223 20.51 1.73 -2.92
C ASN A 223 20.63 0.76 -4.10
N ALA A 224 20.35 -0.52 -3.89
CA ALA A 224 20.36 -1.55 -4.92
C ALA A 224 19.27 -1.30 -5.99
N LEU A 225 18.06 -0.90 -5.58
CA LEU A 225 16.96 -0.54 -6.48
C LEU A 225 17.28 0.70 -7.33
N ASP A 226 17.93 1.72 -6.75
CA ASP A 226 18.35 2.90 -7.51
C ASP A 226 19.49 2.59 -8.49
N ALA A 227 20.42 1.71 -8.13
CA ALA A 227 21.47 1.21 -9.02
C ALA A 227 20.87 0.42 -10.21
N ALA A 228 19.91 -0.47 -9.95
CA ALA A 228 19.19 -1.22 -10.98
C ALA A 228 18.42 -0.28 -11.92
N ARG A 229 17.72 0.74 -11.38
CA ARG A 229 17.06 1.79 -12.19
C ARG A 229 18.04 2.61 -13.02
N LYS A 230 19.26 2.90 -12.52
CA LYS A 230 20.30 3.60 -13.31
C LYS A 230 20.74 2.77 -14.51
N LEU A 231 20.92 1.46 -14.33
CA LEU A 231 21.27 0.54 -15.42
C LEU A 231 20.15 0.41 -16.45
N GLN A 232 18.89 0.35 -16.00
CA GLN A 232 17.73 0.29 -16.88
C GLN A 232 17.55 1.58 -17.69
N ASN A 233 17.74 2.75 -17.06
CA ASN A 233 17.64 4.03 -17.75
C ASN A 233 18.79 4.26 -18.74
N SER A 234 20.02 3.82 -18.43
CA SER A 234 21.15 3.93 -19.37
C SER A 234 20.94 3.06 -20.61
N ARG A 235 20.36 1.86 -20.45
CA ARG A 235 19.92 0.99 -21.56
C ARG A 235 18.84 1.68 -22.40
N ARG A 236 17.87 2.33 -21.77
CA ARG A 236 16.80 3.07 -22.46
C ARG A 236 17.32 4.27 -23.25
N ASP A 237 18.26 5.03 -22.69
CA ASP A 237 18.88 6.18 -23.36
C ASP A 237 19.75 5.75 -24.56
N ALA A 238 20.42 4.60 -24.46
CA ALA A 238 21.18 3.99 -25.57
C ALA A 238 20.25 3.54 -26.71
N GLU A 239 19.13 2.90 -26.41
CA GLU A 239 18.11 2.52 -27.42
C GLU A 239 17.48 3.75 -28.10
N THR A 240 17.23 4.82 -27.34
CA THR A 240 16.58 6.03 -27.85
C THR A 240 17.49 6.75 -28.86
N ARG A 241 18.80 6.84 -28.57
CA ARG A 241 19.81 7.38 -29.50
C ARG A 241 19.97 6.54 -30.77
N GLY A 242 19.83 5.21 -30.67
CA GLY A 242 19.83 4.31 -31.82
C GLY A 242 18.62 4.50 -32.75
N LYS A 243 17.43 4.68 -32.17
CA LYS A 243 16.17 4.94 -32.90
C LYS A 243 16.14 6.31 -33.59
N GLU A 244 16.72 7.34 -32.98
CA GLU A 244 16.83 8.68 -33.59
C GLU A 244 17.73 8.71 -34.84
N LYS A 245 18.86 7.99 -34.83
CA LYS A 245 19.74 7.85 -36.02
C LYS A 245 19.05 7.12 -37.18
N ALA A 246 18.33 6.04 -36.89
CA ALA A 246 17.61 5.26 -37.91
C ALA A 246 16.42 6.05 -38.53
N SER A 247 15.70 6.81 -37.70
CA SER A 247 14.59 7.69 -38.14
C SER A 247 15.07 8.80 -39.09
N ARG A 248 16.21 9.42 -38.80
CA ARG A 248 16.78 10.50 -39.63
C ARG A 248 17.18 10.01 -41.04
N PHE A 249 17.79 8.84 -41.14
CA PHE A 249 18.19 8.24 -42.43
C PHE A 249 16.99 7.82 -43.29
N SER A 250 15.94 7.28 -42.65
CA SER A 250 14.68 6.92 -43.32
C SER A 250 13.96 8.15 -43.89
N LYS A 251 13.95 9.27 -43.14
CA LYS A 251 13.32 10.52 -43.56
C LYS A 251 14.00 11.13 -44.79
N ILE A 252 15.33 11.22 -44.80
CA ILE A 252 16.12 11.74 -45.92
C ILE A 252 15.90 10.90 -47.20
N THR A 253 15.86 9.58 -47.07
CA THR A 253 15.63 8.66 -48.19
C THR A 253 14.22 8.82 -48.78
N ARG A 254 13.20 9.01 -47.93
CA ARG A 254 11.81 9.24 -48.33
C ARG A 254 11.63 10.56 -49.07
N GLU A 255 12.23 11.64 -48.57
CA GLU A 255 12.17 12.97 -49.18
C GLU A 255 12.86 12.99 -50.55
N ARG A 256 14.01 12.32 -50.69
CA ARG A 256 14.71 12.15 -51.98
C ARG A 256 13.86 11.39 -53.01
N ASN A 257 13.18 10.32 -52.60
CA ASN A 257 12.33 9.54 -53.51
C ASN A 257 11.08 10.32 -53.97
N LEU A 258 10.51 11.15 -53.10
CA LEU A 258 9.39 12.03 -53.44
C LEU A 258 9.83 13.14 -54.42
N ALA A 259 10.98 13.77 -54.17
CA ALA A 259 11.52 14.81 -55.06
C ALA A 259 11.85 14.29 -56.46
N LEU A 260 12.39 13.06 -56.56
CA LEU A 260 12.69 12.39 -57.83
C LEU A 260 11.46 11.74 -58.49
N LYS A 261 10.26 11.88 -57.91
CA LYS A 261 9.02 11.22 -58.34
C LYS A 261 9.18 9.71 -58.62
N ARG A 262 10.08 9.06 -57.90
CA ARG A 262 10.56 7.70 -58.20
C ARG A 262 9.46 6.64 -58.11
N PHE A 263 8.40 6.89 -57.33
CA PHE A 263 7.26 6.01 -57.17
C PHE A 263 5.94 6.77 -57.40
N ALA A 264 5.70 7.19 -58.64
CA ALA A 264 4.47 7.87 -59.04
C ALA A 264 3.42 6.91 -59.62
N CYS A 265 2.16 7.31 -59.50
CA CYS A 265 1.02 6.68 -60.17
C CYS A 265 0.34 7.73 -61.06
N ASP A 266 0.61 7.66 -62.36
CA ASP A 266 0.14 8.67 -63.32
C ASP A 266 -1.39 8.72 -63.48
N PRO A 267 -2.13 7.58 -63.55
CA PRO A 267 -3.59 7.63 -63.67
C PRO A 267 -4.29 8.29 -62.48
N CYS A 268 -3.67 8.20 -61.31
CA CYS A 268 -4.19 8.80 -60.09
C CYS A 268 -3.57 10.17 -59.77
N ASN A 269 -2.50 10.55 -60.47
CA ASN A 269 -1.68 11.73 -60.21
C ASN A 269 -1.21 11.84 -58.75
N VAL A 270 -0.64 10.75 -58.20
CA VAL A 270 -0.14 10.71 -56.81
C VAL A 270 1.28 10.14 -56.77
N VAL A 271 2.15 10.71 -55.94
CA VAL A 271 3.55 10.29 -55.77
C VAL A 271 3.78 9.76 -54.34
N PHE A 272 4.52 8.67 -54.22
CA PHE A 272 4.81 7.99 -52.95
C PHE A 272 6.31 8.01 -52.63
N GLY A 273 6.64 7.96 -51.33
CA GLY A 273 8.04 7.96 -50.87
C GLY A 273 8.73 6.59 -50.87
N ALA A 274 7.97 5.52 -51.14
CA ALA A 274 8.47 4.14 -51.18
C ALA A 274 7.62 3.26 -52.12
N GLY A 275 8.25 2.29 -52.79
CA GLY A 275 7.60 1.44 -53.79
C GLY A 275 6.46 0.56 -53.26
N ASN A 276 6.55 0.11 -52.01
CA ASN A 276 5.47 -0.67 -51.38
C ASN A 276 4.17 0.13 -51.19
N GLN A 277 4.24 1.47 -51.09
CA GLN A 277 3.07 2.33 -50.98
C GLN A 277 2.38 2.50 -52.33
N LEU A 278 3.16 2.63 -53.41
CA LEU A 278 2.65 2.62 -54.78
C LEU A 278 1.94 1.29 -55.09
N GLU A 279 2.56 0.16 -54.74
CA GLU A 279 1.96 -1.15 -54.96
C GLU A 279 0.68 -1.37 -54.15
N LYS A 280 0.61 -0.87 -52.90
CA LYS A 280 -0.64 -0.86 -52.14
C LYS A 280 -1.69 0.04 -52.77
N HIS A 281 -1.31 1.22 -53.26
CA HIS A 281 -2.21 2.15 -53.94
C HIS A 281 -2.87 1.52 -55.18
N LYS A 282 -2.07 0.86 -56.04
CA LYS A 282 -2.57 0.16 -57.23
C LYS A 282 -3.60 -0.93 -56.92
N ARG A 283 -3.52 -1.54 -55.74
CA ARG A 283 -4.47 -2.56 -55.28
C ARG A 283 -5.79 -2.00 -54.74
N THR A 284 -5.88 -0.69 -54.51
CA THR A 284 -7.09 -0.07 -53.93
C THR A 284 -8.23 -0.05 -54.94
N GLN A 285 -9.46 -0.25 -54.45
CA GLN A 285 -10.66 -0.21 -55.28
C GLN A 285 -10.83 1.15 -55.97
N LYS A 286 -10.43 2.26 -55.33
CA LYS A 286 -10.44 3.60 -55.95
C LYS A 286 -9.53 3.72 -57.17
N HIS A 287 -8.34 3.11 -57.12
CA HIS A 287 -7.44 3.09 -58.26
C HIS A 287 -8.02 2.24 -59.40
N LYS A 288 -8.58 1.07 -59.07
CA LYS A 288 -9.26 0.20 -60.04
C LYS A 288 -10.50 0.85 -60.66
N ASP A 289 -11.33 1.52 -59.86
CA ASP A 289 -12.54 2.21 -60.30
C ASP A 289 -12.19 3.40 -61.22
N LYS A 290 -11.09 4.11 -60.95
CA LYS A 290 -10.57 5.20 -61.80
C LYS A 290 -9.96 4.69 -63.11
N MET A 291 -9.35 3.49 -63.09
CA MET A 291 -8.90 2.81 -64.31
C MET A 291 -10.07 2.24 -65.13
N ALA A 292 -11.22 1.99 -64.50
CA ALA A 292 -12.45 1.50 -65.12
C ALA A 292 -13.46 2.60 -65.48
N GLY A 293 -13.14 3.89 -65.29
CA GLY A 293 -14.00 5.02 -65.67
C GLY A 293 -15.28 5.20 -64.83
N ILE A 294 -15.36 4.62 -63.64
CA ILE A 294 -16.60 4.61 -62.83
C ILE A 294 -16.72 5.89 -61.99
N VAL A 295 -17.71 6.73 -62.28
CA VAL A 295 -18.07 7.91 -61.47
C VAL A 295 -19.09 7.50 -60.41
N ARG A 296 -18.79 7.73 -59.12
CA ARG A 296 -19.73 7.47 -58.02
C ARG A 296 -20.37 8.75 -57.51
N GLU A 297 -21.69 8.72 -57.37
CA GLU A 297 -22.48 9.79 -56.76
C GLU A 297 -22.05 10.11 -55.32
N VAL A 298 -22.05 11.39 -55.01
CA VAL A 298 -21.61 11.95 -53.74
C VAL A 298 -22.77 11.96 -52.75
N LYS A 299 -22.61 11.26 -51.62
CA LYS A 299 -23.54 11.35 -50.48
C LYS A 299 -23.69 12.79 -49.98
N THR A 300 -24.92 13.20 -49.72
CA THR A 300 -25.33 14.57 -49.36
C THR A 300 -24.56 15.18 -48.18
N PRO A 301 -24.30 16.51 -48.19
CA PRO A 301 -23.45 17.20 -47.20
C PRO A 301 -23.90 17.05 -45.74
N GLN A 302 -25.21 17.03 -45.48
CA GLN A 302 -25.80 16.98 -44.14
C GLN A 302 -25.44 15.69 -43.38
N LEU A 303 -25.35 14.57 -44.09
CA LEU A 303 -25.01 13.26 -43.50
C LEU A 303 -23.56 13.20 -43.03
N ARG A 304 -22.65 13.94 -43.70
CA ARG A 304 -21.24 14.03 -43.30
C ARG A 304 -21.05 14.82 -42.01
N VAL A 305 -21.79 15.92 -41.84
CA VAL A 305 -21.73 16.75 -40.63
C VAL A 305 -22.17 15.96 -39.40
N ARG A 306 -23.30 15.25 -39.50
CA ARG A 306 -23.80 14.42 -38.39
C ARG A 306 -22.85 13.27 -38.00
N MET A 307 -22.22 12.64 -38.99
CA MET A 307 -21.24 11.58 -38.75
C MET A 307 -19.95 12.10 -38.13
N ALA A 308 -19.50 13.31 -38.50
CA ALA A 308 -18.34 13.96 -37.91
C ALA A 308 -18.57 14.34 -36.44
N ALA A 309 -19.76 14.88 -36.11
CA ALA A 309 -20.14 15.18 -34.73
C ALA A 309 -20.16 13.93 -33.83
N ASN A 310 -20.71 12.80 -34.31
CA ASN A 310 -20.72 11.55 -33.55
C ASN A 310 -19.31 10.99 -33.30
N LEU A 311 -18.39 11.15 -34.25
CA LEU A 311 -16.99 10.74 -34.12
C LEU A 311 -16.25 11.64 -33.11
N ALA A 312 -16.43 12.96 -33.19
CA ALA A 312 -15.82 13.92 -32.27
C ALA A 312 -16.29 13.73 -30.82
N ALA A 313 -17.57 13.42 -30.63
CA ALA A 313 -18.16 13.17 -29.32
C ALA A 313 -17.95 11.73 -28.79
N ARG A 314 -17.22 10.86 -29.52
CA ARG A 314 -17.03 9.43 -29.20
C ARG A 314 -18.33 8.68 -28.89
N ARG A 315 -19.44 9.08 -29.53
CA ARG A 315 -20.79 8.63 -29.17
C ARG A 315 -21.02 7.13 -29.34
N TYR A 316 -20.31 6.50 -30.29
CA TYR A 316 -20.33 5.05 -30.50
C TYR A 316 -18.89 4.54 -30.45
N TYR A 317 -18.47 4.11 -29.27
CA TYR A 317 -17.09 3.82 -28.95
C TYR A 317 -16.93 2.41 -28.38
N CYS A 318 -15.86 1.72 -28.76
CA CYS A 318 -15.43 0.45 -28.20
C CYS A 318 -14.17 0.68 -27.36
N SER A 319 -14.28 0.44 -26.05
CA SER A 319 -13.20 0.55 -25.07
C SER A 319 -12.07 -0.44 -25.28
N ASP A 320 -12.38 -1.64 -25.80
CA ASP A 320 -11.43 -2.76 -25.81
C ASP A 320 -10.35 -2.63 -26.89
N CYS A 321 -10.61 -1.88 -27.95
CA CYS A 321 -9.63 -1.65 -29.01
C CYS A 321 -9.58 -0.20 -29.50
N ASP A 322 -10.06 0.73 -28.67
CA ASP A 322 -10.08 2.17 -28.89
C ASP A 322 -10.73 2.59 -30.23
N TYR A 323 -11.75 1.86 -30.67
CA TYR A 323 -12.40 2.09 -31.96
C TYR A 323 -13.62 2.99 -31.80
N THR A 324 -13.64 4.12 -32.52
CA THR A 324 -14.81 5.01 -32.57
C THR A 324 -15.52 4.90 -33.92
N ALA A 325 -16.84 4.74 -33.88
CA ALA A 325 -17.71 4.63 -35.05
C ALA A 325 -18.61 5.86 -35.19
N ALA A 326 -18.95 6.21 -36.43
CA ALA A 326 -19.87 7.31 -36.71
C ALA A 326 -21.37 6.97 -36.47
N THR A 327 -21.69 5.68 -36.30
CA THR A 327 -23.06 5.13 -36.21
C THR A 327 -23.07 3.82 -35.42
N GLN A 328 -24.13 3.54 -34.66
CA GLN A 328 -24.30 2.30 -33.89
C GLN A 328 -24.13 1.03 -34.75
N GLN A 329 -24.69 0.99 -35.96
CA GLN A 329 -24.60 -0.17 -36.84
C GLN A 329 -23.15 -0.53 -37.22
N LYS A 330 -22.28 0.48 -37.38
CA LYS A 330 -20.84 0.27 -37.66
C LYS A 330 -20.07 -0.19 -36.42
N LEU A 331 -20.47 0.25 -35.23
CA LEU A 331 -19.93 -0.27 -33.97
C LEU A 331 -20.30 -1.74 -33.81
N ASN A 332 -21.59 -2.09 -33.97
CA ASN A 332 -22.05 -3.47 -33.91
C ASN A 332 -21.36 -4.37 -34.95
N ALA A 333 -21.19 -3.88 -36.17
CA ALA A 333 -20.44 -4.59 -37.20
C ALA A 333 -18.96 -4.73 -36.86
N HIS A 334 -18.36 -3.76 -36.15
CA HIS A 334 -16.98 -3.83 -35.67
C HIS A 334 -16.81 -4.90 -34.58
N LEU A 335 -17.72 -4.94 -33.59
CA LEU A 335 -17.70 -5.92 -32.49
C LEU A 335 -17.77 -7.37 -33.02
N LYS A 336 -18.45 -7.59 -34.15
CA LYS A 336 -18.56 -8.91 -34.80
C LYS A 336 -17.38 -9.27 -35.71
N ARG A 337 -16.38 -8.39 -35.90
CA ARG A 337 -15.27 -8.68 -36.82
C ARG A 337 -14.33 -9.73 -36.23
N PRO A 338 -13.85 -10.71 -37.02
CA PRO A 338 -12.87 -11.70 -36.56
C PRO A 338 -11.59 -11.07 -35.98
N LYS A 339 -11.17 -9.89 -36.48
CA LYS A 339 -10.02 -9.15 -35.93
C LYS A 339 -10.28 -8.51 -34.56
N HIS A 340 -11.52 -8.15 -34.26
CA HIS A 340 -11.91 -7.64 -32.94
C HIS A 340 -12.04 -8.82 -31.96
N LEU A 341 -12.76 -9.86 -32.35
CA LEU A 341 -12.91 -11.12 -31.59
C LEU A 341 -11.58 -11.84 -31.33
N LYS A 342 -10.58 -11.71 -32.22
CA LYS A 342 -9.20 -12.22 -31.99
C LYS A 342 -8.37 -11.36 -31.03
N LYS A 343 -8.67 -10.06 -30.92
CA LYS A 343 -7.95 -9.13 -30.03
C LYS A 343 -8.56 -9.10 -28.63
N SER A 344 -9.81 -9.49 -28.50
CA SER A 344 -10.50 -9.68 -27.23
C SER A 344 -11.20 -11.04 -27.35
N PRO A 345 -10.51 -12.18 -27.12
CA PRO A 345 -11.20 -13.44 -26.92
C PRO A 345 -12.19 -13.16 -25.80
N GLY A 346 -13.49 -13.34 -26.06
CA GLY A 346 -14.54 -12.87 -25.15
C GLY A 346 -14.22 -13.24 -23.71
N LYS A 347 -14.34 -12.27 -22.79
CA LYS A 347 -14.04 -12.48 -21.37
C LYS A 347 -14.71 -13.77 -20.87
N LYS A 348 -13.98 -14.56 -20.09
CA LYS A 348 -14.47 -15.80 -19.46
C LYS A 348 -15.76 -15.54 -18.67
N TYR A 349 -15.76 -14.47 -17.89
CA TYR A 349 -16.92 -13.92 -17.19
C TYR A 349 -17.50 -12.75 -17.98
N ASN A 350 -18.42 -13.05 -18.88
CA ASN A 350 -19.15 -12.07 -19.68
C ASN A 350 -20.64 -12.03 -19.26
N LEU A 351 -21.44 -11.18 -19.90
CA LEU A 351 -22.86 -11.06 -19.56
C LEU A 351 -23.63 -12.38 -19.75
N ASP A 352 -23.35 -13.12 -20.83
CA ASP A 352 -24.02 -14.39 -21.13
C ASP A 352 -23.75 -15.43 -20.04
N TYR A 353 -22.52 -15.50 -19.52
CA TYR A 353 -22.19 -16.34 -18.36
C TYR A 353 -23.10 -16.06 -17.15
N TYR A 354 -23.30 -14.78 -16.80
CA TYR A 354 -24.15 -14.42 -15.67
C TYR A 354 -25.62 -14.73 -15.94
N LEU A 355 -26.12 -14.45 -17.15
CA LEU A 355 -27.52 -14.76 -17.51
C LEU A 355 -27.79 -16.26 -17.52
N ASP A 356 -26.85 -17.08 -18.00
CA ASP A 356 -26.94 -18.54 -17.97
C ASP A 356 -26.93 -19.08 -16.53
N LEU A 357 -26.16 -18.46 -15.64
CA LEU A 357 -26.15 -18.82 -14.23
C LEU A 357 -27.49 -18.47 -13.56
N VAL A 358 -28.04 -17.28 -13.84
CA VAL A 358 -29.35 -16.87 -13.35
C VAL A 358 -30.44 -17.83 -13.83
N ASP A 359 -30.42 -18.26 -15.09
CA ASP A 359 -31.36 -19.25 -15.61
C ASP A 359 -31.33 -20.57 -14.84
N LYS A 360 -30.13 -21.01 -14.44
CA LYS A 360 -29.97 -22.22 -13.61
C LYS A 360 -30.53 -22.01 -12.21
N LEU A 361 -30.28 -20.85 -11.60
CA LEU A 361 -30.76 -20.53 -10.26
C LEU A 361 -32.29 -20.40 -10.23
N VAL A 362 -32.90 -19.73 -11.22
CA VAL A 362 -34.36 -19.62 -11.32
C VAL A 362 -35.02 -20.99 -11.47
N LYS A 363 -34.40 -21.93 -12.20
CA LYS A 363 -34.89 -23.32 -12.29
C LYS A 363 -34.81 -24.09 -10.96
N LEU A 364 -34.01 -23.63 -10.01
CA LEU A 364 -33.98 -24.17 -8.65
C LEU A 364 -35.02 -23.51 -7.72
N ASP A 365 -35.89 -22.65 -8.27
CA ASP A 365 -36.98 -21.98 -7.56
C ASP A 365 -36.48 -21.11 -6.40
N ILE A 366 -35.48 -20.26 -6.67
CA ILE A 366 -34.95 -19.31 -5.68
C ILE A 366 -35.97 -18.20 -5.37
N HIS A 367 -36.08 -17.85 -4.09
CA HIS A 367 -36.94 -16.74 -3.65
C HIS A 367 -36.37 -15.35 -3.99
N VAL A 368 -35.05 -15.21 -3.90
CA VAL A 368 -34.33 -13.94 -4.12
C VAL A 368 -33.01 -14.25 -4.83
N LEU A 369 -32.68 -13.49 -5.87
CA LEU A 369 -31.39 -13.53 -6.53
C LEU A 369 -30.42 -12.59 -5.82
N GLY A 370 -29.43 -13.16 -5.12
CA GLY A 370 -28.30 -12.43 -4.58
C GLY A 370 -27.18 -12.24 -5.61
N ILE A 371 -26.75 -11.01 -5.84
CA ILE A 371 -25.56 -10.67 -6.64
C ILE A 371 -24.49 -10.13 -5.69
N LYS A 372 -23.45 -10.93 -5.46
CA LYS A 372 -22.37 -10.60 -4.53
C LYS A 372 -21.11 -10.14 -5.26
N ASP A 373 -20.87 -8.83 -5.28
CA ASP A 373 -19.60 -8.22 -5.66
C ASP A 373 -18.69 -8.06 -4.43
N MET A 374 -18.01 -9.16 -4.07
CA MET A 374 -17.18 -9.27 -2.87
C MET A 374 -15.91 -8.40 -2.88
N ALA A 375 -15.48 -7.92 -4.05
CA ALA A 375 -14.27 -7.10 -4.20
C ALA A 375 -14.57 -5.62 -4.45
N GLY A 376 -15.78 -5.27 -4.92
CA GLY A 376 -16.10 -3.91 -5.33
C GLY A 376 -15.71 -3.62 -6.77
N VAL A 377 -15.79 -4.63 -7.65
CA VAL A 377 -15.39 -4.53 -9.07
C VAL A 377 -16.55 -4.19 -10.01
N LEU A 378 -17.80 -4.20 -9.52
CA LEU A 378 -18.99 -3.90 -10.29
C LEU A 378 -19.09 -2.38 -10.55
N LYS A 379 -18.59 -1.93 -11.70
CA LYS A 379 -18.66 -0.52 -12.13
C LYS A 379 -20.12 -0.10 -12.42
N PRO A 380 -20.49 1.19 -12.26
CA PRO A 380 -21.89 1.64 -12.46
C PRO A 380 -22.49 1.30 -13.82
N HIS A 381 -21.69 1.38 -14.90
CA HIS A 381 -22.15 0.98 -16.23
C HIS A 381 -22.42 -0.53 -16.33
N ALA A 382 -21.56 -1.35 -15.73
CA ALA A 382 -21.71 -2.81 -15.69
C ALA A 382 -22.91 -3.21 -14.82
N ALA A 383 -23.12 -2.54 -13.69
CA ALA A 383 -24.31 -2.67 -12.85
C ALA A 383 -25.59 -2.44 -13.67
N THR A 384 -25.68 -1.31 -14.37
CA THR A 384 -26.85 -0.98 -15.21
C THR A 384 -27.12 -2.06 -16.26
N LEU A 385 -26.06 -2.54 -16.93
CA LEU A 385 -26.17 -3.57 -17.95
C LEU A 385 -26.64 -4.92 -17.37
N LEU A 386 -25.98 -5.38 -16.30
CA LEU A 386 -26.25 -6.69 -15.71
C LEU A 386 -27.65 -6.73 -15.09
N ILE A 387 -27.95 -5.81 -14.18
CA ILE A 387 -29.23 -5.76 -13.47
C ILE A 387 -30.38 -5.53 -14.45
N GLY A 388 -30.24 -4.56 -15.36
CA GLY A 388 -31.28 -4.28 -16.34
C GLY A 388 -31.54 -5.45 -17.28
N SER A 389 -30.50 -6.23 -17.64
CA SER A 389 -30.68 -7.44 -18.44
C SER A 389 -31.41 -8.55 -17.69
N ILE A 390 -31.10 -8.73 -16.40
CA ILE A 390 -31.78 -9.70 -15.53
C ILE A 390 -33.24 -9.31 -15.32
N ARG A 391 -33.51 -8.06 -14.89
CA ARG A 391 -34.89 -7.56 -14.67
C ARG A 391 -35.74 -7.65 -15.93
N LYS A 392 -35.17 -7.35 -17.10
CA LYS A 392 -35.89 -7.49 -18.38
C LYS A 392 -36.29 -8.94 -18.67
N LYS A 393 -35.45 -9.91 -18.32
CA LYS A 393 -35.70 -11.33 -18.56
C LYS A 393 -36.62 -11.95 -17.51
N TYR A 394 -36.48 -11.52 -16.25
CA TYR A 394 -37.23 -11.98 -15.09
C TYR A 394 -37.86 -10.79 -14.36
N PRO A 395 -39.02 -10.29 -14.83
CA PRO A 395 -39.64 -9.07 -14.29
C PRO A 395 -40.02 -9.16 -12.81
N ASP A 396 -40.36 -10.35 -12.33
CA ASP A 396 -40.89 -10.57 -10.98
C ASP A 396 -39.87 -11.16 -10.00
N LEU A 397 -38.64 -11.47 -10.46
CA LEU A 397 -37.60 -12.05 -9.60
C LEU A 397 -37.03 -10.96 -8.67
N PRO A 398 -37.06 -11.12 -7.34
CA PRO A 398 -36.41 -10.17 -6.45
C PRO A 398 -34.88 -10.20 -6.63
N ILE A 399 -34.25 -9.05 -6.80
CA ILE A 399 -32.81 -8.89 -7.03
C ILE A 399 -32.20 -8.09 -5.87
N HIS A 400 -31.30 -8.74 -5.12
CA HIS A 400 -30.56 -8.13 -4.01
C HIS A 400 -29.09 -8.04 -4.37
N VAL A 401 -28.55 -6.81 -4.43
CA VAL A 401 -27.16 -6.55 -4.82
C VAL A 401 -26.31 -6.17 -3.62
N HIS A 402 -25.17 -6.83 -3.49
CA HIS A 402 -24.16 -6.59 -2.49
C HIS A 402 -22.87 -6.13 -3.17
N THR A 403 -22.24 -5.06 -2.66
CA THR A 403 -20.90 -4.63 -3.08
C THR A 403 -20.05 -4.19 -1.89
N HIS A 404 -18.77 -3.99 -2.15
CA HIS A 404 -17.84 -3.29 -1.27
C HIS A 404 -17.40 -1.97 -1.93
N ASP A 405 -17.09 -0.96 -1.15
CA ASP A 405 -16.68 0.36 -1.62
C ASP A 405 -15.15 0.50 -1.77
N SER A 406 -14.46 -0.63 -2.04
CA SER A 406 -12.99 -0.70 -2.04
C SER A 406 -12.38 0.28 -3.04
N ALA A 407 -13.01 0.41 -4.21
CA ALA A 407 -12.63 1.34 -5.27
C ALA A 407 -13.12 2.79 -5.06
N GLY A 408 -13.96 3.04 -4.05
CA GLY A 408 -14.63 4.34 -3.83
C GLY A 408 -15.75 4.65 -4.84
N THR A 409 -16.26 3.64 -5.55
CA THR A 409 -17.34 3.77 -6.54
C THR A 409 -18.63 3.06 -6.12
N GLY A 410 -18.67 2.46 -4.93
CA GLY A 410 -19.74 1.59 -4.48
C GLY A 410 -21.09 2.29 -4.37
N VAL A 411 -21.13 3.55 -3.89
CA VAL A 411 -22.36 4.36 -3.85
C VAL A 411 -22.95 4.50 -5.26
N ALA A 412 -22.12 4.91 -6.23
CA ALA A 412 -22.55 5.08 -7.62
C ALA A 412 -23.01 3.77 -8.25
N SER A 413 -22.37 2.65 -7.91
CA SER A 413 -22.75 1.33 -8.39
C SER A 413 -24.08 0.85 -7.81
N MET A 414 -24.32 1.05 -6.51
CA MET A 414 -25.60 0.68 -5.87
C MET A 414 -26.76 1.55 -6.36
N VAL A 415 -26.54 2.86 -6.56
CA VAL A 415 -27.53 3.73 -7.19
C VAL A 415 -27.83 3.26 -8.62
N ALA A 416 -26.81 2.89 -9.40
CA ALA A 416 -27.00 2.36 -10.75
C ALA A 416 -27.77 1.02 -10.75
N CYS A 417 -27.54 0.14 -9.76
CA CYS A 417 -28.32 -1.08 -9.57
C CYS A 417 -29.80 -0.77 -9.28
N ALA A 418 -30.08 0.14 -8.35
CA ALA A 418 -31.44 0.55 -8.01
C ALA A 418 -32.17 1.12 -9.24
N MET A 419 -31.54 2.05 -9.96
CA MET A 419 -32.08 2.63 -11.20
C MET A 419 -32.33 1.59 -12.30
N ALA A 420 -31.58 0.49 -12.30
CA ALA A 420 -31.73 -0.61 -13.26
C ALA A 420 -32.77 -1.67 -12.82
N GLY A 421 -33.40 -1.49 -11.66
CA GLY A 421 -34.47 -2.34 -11.15
C GLY A 421 -34.03 -3.41 -10.16
N ALA A 422 -32.94 -3.21 -9.41
CA ALA A 422 -32.69 -4.00 -8.20
C ALA A 422 -33.69 -3.63 -7.10
N ASP A 423 -34.15 -4.62 -6.32
CA ASP A 423 -35.12 -4.40 -5.24
C ASP A 423 -34.45 -4.08 -3.91
N ALA A 424 -33.20 -4.53 -3.71
CA ALA A 424 -32.42 -4.24 -2.52
C ALA A 424 -30.94 -4.04 -2.87
N VAL A 425 -30.29 -3.12 -2.15
CA VAL A 425 -28.84 -2.91 -2.18
C VAL A 425 -28.29 -2.86 -0.76
N ASP A 426 -27.13 -3.47 -0.53
CA ASP A 426 -26.47 -3.42 0.77
C ASP A 426 -25.72 -2.10 1.00
N ALA A 427 -25.87 -1.57 2.22
CA ALA A 427 -25.20 -0.36 2.69
C ALA A 427 -24.76 -0.52 4.15
N ALA A 428 -23.82 0.30 4.61
CA ALA A 428 -23.39 0.36 6.00
C ALA A 428 -23.59 1.77 6.59
N THR A 429 -23.72 1.86 7.93
CA THR A 429 -23.66 3.13 8.65
C THR A 429 -22.34 3.84 8.33
N ASP A 430 -22.36 5.15 8.18
CA ASP A 430 -21.26 5.96 7.64
C ASP A 430 -19.91 5.67 8.32
N SER A 431 -19.91 5.64 9.64
CA SER A 431 -18.75 5.40 10.51
C SER A 431 -18.21 3.97 10.42
N LEU A 432 -18.91 3.03 9.78
CA LEU A 432 -18.45 1.67 9.47
C LEU A 432 -18.51 1.36 7.96
N SER A 433 -18.66 2.39 7.12
CA SER A 433 -18.78 2.27 5.66
C SER A 433 -17.50 2.67 4.93
N GLY A 434 -17.48 2.50 3.62
CA GLY A 434 -16.39 2.90 2.75
C GLY A 434 -15.23 1.92 2.75
N MET A 435 -14.28 2.12 1.83
CA MET A 435 -13.11 1.25 1.66
C MET A 435 -13.54 -0.22 1.56
N THR A 436 -12.96 -1.12 2.34
CA THR A 436 -13.28 -2.55 2.30
C THR A 436 -14.65 -2.91 2.91
N SER A 437 -15.45 -1.94 3.36
CA SER A 437 -16.83 -2.13 3.82
C SER A 437 -17.85 -1.85 2.69
N GLN A 438 -19.14 -1.92 3.01
CA GLN A 438 -20.23 -1.49 2.12
C GLN A 438 -20.22 0.04 1.92
N PRO A 439 -20.91 0.56 0.89
CA PRO A 439 -21.09 2.00 0.70
C PRO A 439 -21.90 2.65 1.83
N SER A 440 -21.67 3.95 2.07
CA SER A 440 -22.44 4.72 3.07
C SER A 440 -23.93 4.73 2.76
N ILE A 441 -24.73 4.40 3.76
CA ILE A 441 -26.19 4.44 3.69
C ILE A 441 -26.71 5.88 3.49
N ASN A 442 -26.18 6.88 4.20
CA ASN A 442 -26.62 8.27 4.01
C ASN A 442 -26.26 8.78 2.61
N ALA A 443 -25.12 8.37 2.05
CA ALA A 443 -24.73 8.73 0.69
C ALA A 443 -25.68 8.12 -0.36
N ILE A 444 -26.13 6.87 -0.17
CA ILE A 444 -27.13 6.25 -1.04
C ILE A 444 -28.48 6.96 -0.90
N LEU A 445 -28.95 7.22 0.33
CA LEU A 445 -30.21 7.93 0.57
C LEU A 445 -30.23 9.30 -0.11
N ALA A 446 -29.17 10.09 0.07
CA ALA A 446 -29.02 11.40 -0.57
C ALA A 446 -28.96 11.30 -2.11
N SER A 447 -28.38 10.22 -2.65
CA SER A 447 -28.29 10.00 -4.10
C SER A 447 -29.61 9.58 -4.75
N LEU A 448 -30.52 8.99 -3.97
CA LEU A 448 -31.85 8.55 -4.44
C LEU A 448 -32.95 9.59 -4.19
N GLU A 449 -32.65 10.67 -3.47
CA GLU A 449 -33.61 11.74 -3.20
C GLU A 449 -34.15 12.37 -4.48
N GLY A 450 -35.48 12.41 -4.62
CA GLY A 450 -36.18 12.95 -5.79
C GLY A 450 -36.27 12.00 -6.98
N THR A 451 -35.83 10.74 -6.84
CA THR A 451 -35.79 9.78 -7.95
C THR A 451 -37.02 8.87 -8.04
N GLY A 452 -37.86 8.82 -6.99
CA GLY A 452 -38.98 7.88 -6.87
C GLY A 452 -38.57 6.48 -6.43
N LEU A 453 -37.28 6.25 -6.14
CA LEU A 453 -36.72 5.00 -5.63
C LEU A 453 -36.24 5.12 -4.18
N GLU A 454 -36.73 6.11 -3.44
CA GLU A 454 -36.40 6.31 -2.03
C GLU A 454 -36.88 5.11 -1.18
N PRO A 455 -36.03 4.54 -0.30
CA PRO A 455 -36.39 3.34 0.47
C PRO A 455 -37.33 3.62 1.67
N GLY A 456 -37.73 4.87 1.89
CA GLY A 456 -38.59 5.28 3.00
C GLY A 456 -37.91 5.35 4.38
N LEU A 457 -36.58 5.26 4.44
CA LEU A 457 -35.82 5.39 5.68
C LEU A 457 -35.71 6.85 6.15
N ASP A 458 -35.89 7.09 7.45
CA ASP A 458 -35.68 8.42 8.05
C ASP A 458 -34.18 8.71 8.24
N ALA A 459 -33.64 9.56 7.36
CA ALA A 459 -32.23 9.95 7.40
C ALA A 459 -31.78 10.55 8.74
N ARG A 460 -32.69 11.13 9.55
CA ARG A 460 -32.35 11.63 10.90
C ARG A 460 -32.06 10.47 11.86
N GLN A 461 -32.87 9.42 11.81
CA GLN A 461 -32.66 8.22 12.65
C GLN A 461 -31.41 7.47 12.22
N VAL A 462 -31.14 7.39 10.92
CA VAL A 462 -29.92 6.78 10.39
C VAL A 462 -28.67 7.52 10.90
N ARG A 463 -28.66 8.87 10.88
CA ARG A 463 -27.55 9.66 11.47
C ARG A 463 -27.43 9.50 12.99
N ALA A 464 -28.54 9.31 13.70
CA ALA A 464 -28.51 9.06 15.15
C ALA A 464 -27.84 7.71 15.47
N LEU A 465 -28.13 6.66 14.69
CA LEU A 465 -27.45 5.37 14.80
C LEU A 465 -25.96 5.51 14.48
N ASP A 466 -25.59 6.30 13.48
CA ASP A 466 -24.18 6.50 13.14
C ASP A 466 -23.39 7.18 14.26
N THR A 467 -24.02 8.11 14.98
CA THR A 467 -23.40 8.77 16.14
C THR A 467 -22.99 7.74 17.19
N TYR A 468 -23.83 6.74 17.46
CA TYR A 468 -23.49 5.63 18.36
C TYR A 468 -22.32 4.80 17.83
N TRP A 469 -22.37 4.39 16.56
CA TRP A 469 -21.31 3.55 15.96
C TRP A 469 -19.97 4.27 15.85
N SER A 470 -19.96 5.59 15.61
CA SER A 470 -18.75 6.40 15.55
C SER A 470 -17.98 6.37 16.88
N GLN A 471 -18.70 6.46 18.01
CA GLN A 471 -18.12 6.38 19.34
C GLN A 471 -17.69 4.95 19.67
N LEU A 472 -18.53 3.96 19.36
CA LEU A 472 -18.23 2.55 19.65
C LEU A 472 -16.99 2.06 18.89
N ARG A 473 -16.81 2.47 17.62
CA ARG A 473 -15.65 2.11 16.80
C ARG A 473 -14.32 2.50 17.44
N LEU A 474 -14.27 3.58 18.23
CA LEU A 474 -13.05 3.99 18.93
C LEU A 474 -12.54 2.91 19.91
N LEU A 475 -13.43 2.13 20.51
CA LEU A 475 -13.04 1.00 21.37
C LEU A 475 -12.30 -0.09 20.60
N TYR A 476 -12.56 -0.22 19.29
CA TYR A 476 -11.97 -1.20 18.40
C TYR A 476 -10.76 -0.67 17.62
N SER A 477 -10.24 0.51 17.96
CA SER A 477 -9.04 1.09 17.31
C SER A 477 -7.83 0.16 17.21
N PRO A 478 -7.54 -0.74 18.19
CA PRO A 478 -6.45 -1.71 18.06
C PRO A 478 -6.61 -2.72 16.90
N PHE A 479 -7.82 -2.84 16.34
CA PHE A 479 -8.14 -3.77 15.23
C PHE A 479 -8.31 -3.06 13.88
N GLU A 480 -8.04 -1.75 13.80
CA GLU A 480 -8.16 -1.02 12.55
C GLU A 480 -7.09 -1.43 11.54
N ALA A 481 -7.51 -1.64 10.29
CA ALA A 481 -6.58 -1.96 9.19
C ALA A 481 -5.77 -0.73 8.71
N HIS A 482 -6.05 0.46 9.26
CA HIS A 482 -5.40 1.74 8.94
C HIS A 482 -5.33 2.06 7.44
N LEU A 483 -6.36 1.65 6.68
CA LEU A 483 -6.49 2.05 5.27
C LEU A 483 -6.73 3.56 5.18
N ALA A 484 -5.90 4.26 4.41
CA ALA A 484 -5.94 5.72 4.27
C ALA A 484 -6.99 6.22 3.25
N GLY A 485 -7.62 5.31 2.51
CA GLY A 485 -8.61 5.63 1.49
C GLY A 485 -8.88 4.46 0.53
N PRO A 486 -9.69 4.69 -0.51
CA PRO A 486 -9.99 3.67 -1.51
C PRO A 486 -8.75 3.15 -2.26
N ASP A 487 -8.75 1.86 -2.63
CA ASP A 487 -7.74 1.25 -3.49
C ASP A 487 -8.25 1.20 -4.95
N PRO A 488 -7.78 2.07 -5.85
CA PRO A 488 -8.21 2.05 -7.24
C PRO A 488 -7.71 0.81 -8.00
N GLU A 489 -6.69 0.12 -7.50
CA GLU A 489 -6.10 -1.06 -8.15
C GLU A 489 -6.96 -2.32 -7.96
N VAL A 490 -8.06 -2.25 -7.20
CA VAL A 490 -8.98 -3.39 -7.03
C VAL A 490 -9.57 -3.90 -8.34
N TYR A 491 -9.66 -3.03 -9.36
CA TYR A 491 -10.06 -3.42 -10.72
C TYR A 491 -9.00 -4.19 -11.49
N GLU A 492 -7.78 -4.26 -10.98
CA GLU A 492 -6.66 -5.02 -11.54
C GLU A 492 -6.48 -6.32 -10.76
N HIS A 493 -6.26 -6.23 -9.44
CA HIS A 493 -5.94 -7.40 -8.61
C HIS A 493 -7.17 -8.17 -8.11
N GLU A 494 -8.35 -7.53 -8.07
CA GLU A 494 -9.62 -8.14 -7.69
C GLU A 494 -9.55 -8.88 -6.32
N ILE A 495 -8.78 -8.33 -5.38
CA ILE A 495 -8.62 -8.90 -4.02
C ILE A 495 -9.86 -8.50 -3.23
N PRO A 496 -10.65 -9.45 -2.69
CA PRO A 496 -11.79 -9.13 -1.84
C PRO A 496 -11.38 -8.37 -0.57
N GLY A 497 -12.27 -7.53 -0.03
CA GLY A 497 -11.94 -6.64 1.09
C GLY A 497 -11.31 -7.37 2.29
N GLY A 498 -11.93 -8.45 2.77
CA GLY A 498 -11.39 -9.23 3.89
C GLY A 498 -10.08 -9.97 3.58
N GLN A 499 -9.85 -10.34 2.31
CA GLN A 499 -8.57 -10.94 1.91
C GLN A 499 -7.46 -9.88 1.91
N LEU A 500 -7.76 -8.65 1.52
CA LEU A 500 -6.79 -7.55 1.48
C LEU A 500 -6.20 -7.31 2.88
N THR A 501 -7.07 -7.12 3.88
CA THR A 501 -6.65 -6.88 5.27
C THR A 501 -5.91 -8.07 5.85
N ASN A 502 -6.36 -9.30 5.56
CA ASN A 502 -5.68 -10.52 6.01
C ASN A 502 -4.27 -10.64 5.42
N MET A 503 -4.12 -10.39 4.12
CA MET A 503 -2.81 -10.45 3.48
C MET A 503 -1.89 -9.33 3.96
N MET A 504 -2.41 -8.13 4.27
CA MET A 504 -1.61 -7.08 4.88
C MET A 504 -1.04 -7.53 6.23
N PHE A 505 -1.89 -8.13 7.07
CA PHE A 505 -1.46 -8.66 8.36
C PHE A 505 -0.43 -9.80 8.20
N GLN A 506 -0.68 -10.76 7.31
CA GLN A 506 0.27 -11.85 7.01
C GLN A 506 1.60 -11.33 6.47
N ALA A 507 1.57 -10.38 5.53
CA ALA A 507 2.78 -9.78 4.98
C ALA A 507 3.58 -9.04 6.06
N SER A 508 2.91 -8.40 7.03
CA SER A 508 3.58 -7.78 8.17
C SER A 508 4.28 -8.82 9.07
N GLN A 509 3.64 -9.96 9.35
CA GLN A 509 4.21 -11.04 10.17
C GLN A 509 5.38 -11.74 9.48
N LEU A 510 5.32 -11.90 8.16
CA LEU A 510 6.35 -12.57 7.35
C LEU A 510 7.50 -11.65 6.91
N GLY A 511 7.47 -10.37 7.31
CA GLY A 511 8.46 -9.38 6.86
C GLY A 511 8.37 -9.01 5.37
N LEU A 512 7.27 -9.39 4.70
CA LEU A 512 6.98 -9.11 3.30
C LEU A 512 6.27 -7.75 3.09
N GLY A 513 6.05 -6.97 4.15
CA GLY A 513 5.36 -5.67 4.06
C GLY A 513 5.98 -4.72 3.02
N SER A 514 7.31 -4.76 2.84
CA SER A 514 8.03 -3.97 1.83
C SER A 514 7.78 -4.43 0.38
N GLN A 515 7.30 -5.66 0.20
CA GLN A 515 6.97 -6.29 -1.07
C GLN A 515 5.45 -6.33 -1.31
N TRP A 516 4.69 -5.48 -0.62
CA TRP A 516 3.23 -5.46 -0.75
C TRP A 516 2.74 -5.24 -2.19
N LEU A 517 3.34 -4.29 -2.92
CA LEU A 517 3.01 -4.04 -4.33
C LEU A 517 3.34 -5.24 -5.21
N GLU A 518 4.46 -5.91 -4.94
CA GLU A 518 4.84 -7.14 -5.64
C GLU A 518 3.86 -8.27 -5.34
N THR A 519 3.38 -8.36 -4.10
CA THR A 519 2.37 -9.32 -3.65
C THR A 519 1.03 -9.07 -4.34
N LYS A 520 0.57 -7.81 -4.45
CA LYS A 520 -0.64 -7.47 -5.22
C LYS A 520 -0.50 -7.86 -6.68
N LYS A 521 0.67 -7.62 -7.30
CA LYS A 521 0.89 -8.01 -8.69
C LYS A 521 0.99 -9.53 -8.87
N ALA A 522 1.63 -10.22 -7.94
CA ALA A 522 1.69 -11.67 -7.92
C ALA A 522 0.31 -12.30 -7.72
N TYR A 523 -0.62 -11.61 -7.05
CA TYR A 523 -2.01 -12.04 -6.91
C TYR A 523 -2.74 -12.12 -8.26
N GLU A 524 -2.55 -11.13 -9.13
CA GLU A 524 -3.06 -11.18 -10.52
C GLU A 524 -2.49 -12.39 -11.26
N HIS A 525 -1.17 -12.55 -11.20
CA HIS A 525 -0.51 -13.68 -11.86
C HIS A 525 -0.95 -15.04 -11.31
N ALA A 526 -1.13 -15.15 -9.99
CA ALA A 526 -1.64 -16.35 -9.34
C ALA A 526 -3.07 -16.66 -9.80
N ASN A 527 -3.93 -15.66 -9.96
CA ASN A 527 -5.27 -15.85 -10.54
C ASN A 527 -5.19 -16.42 -11.96
N ASP A 528 -4.33 -15.85 -12.80
CA ASP A 528 -4.13 -16.31 -14.17
C ASP A 528 -3.56 -17.74 -14.22
N LEU A 529 -2.59 -18.07 -13.37
CA LEU A 529 -2.02 -19.41 -13.23
C LEU A 529 -3.09 -20.44 -12.86
N LEU A 530 -4.00 -20.07 -11.95
CA LEU A 530 -5.09 -20.92 -11.49
C LEU A 530 -6.30 -20.95 -12.45
N GLY A 531 -6.21 -20.23 -13.58
CA GLY A 531 -7.17 -20.30 -14.67
C GLY A 531 -8.27 -19.23 -14.64
N ASP A 532 -8.02 -18.07 -14.04
CA ASP A 532 -8.96 -16.95 -13.87
C ASP A 532 -10.24 -17.37 -13.11
N ILE A 533 -10.13 -17.41 -11.78
CA ILE A 533 -11.17 -17.97 -10.90
C ILE A 533 -11.97 -16.88 -10.20
N VAL A 534 -13.17 -17.26 -9.73
CA VAL A 534 -13.92 -16.42 -8.78
C VAL A 534 -13.19 -16.48 -7.43
N LYS A 535 -12.84 -15.31 -6.89
CA LYS A 535 -12.03 -15.17 -5.68
C LYS A 535 -12.89 -14.71 -4.51
N VAL A 536 -13.31 -15.65 -3.68
CA VAL A 536 -14.04 -15.43 -2.42
C VAL A 536 -13.55 -16.48 -1.43
N THR A 537 -13.78 -16.34 -0.14
CA THR A 537 -13.35 -17.40 0.80
C THR A 537 -13.94 -18.76 0.40
N PRO A 538 -13.13 -19.83 0.28
CA PRO A 538 -11.69 -19.94 0.53
C PRO A 538 -10.76 -19.73 -0.68
N THR A 539 -11.27 -19.62 -1.92
CA THR A 539 -10.43 -19.48 -3.13
C THR A 539 -9.61 -18.20 -3.16
N SER A 540 -10.07 -17.10 -2.55
CA SER A 540 -9.27 -15.87 -2.42
C SER A 540 -8.00 -16.08 -1.60
N LYS A 541 -8.06 -16.97 -0.59
CA LYS A 541 -6.90 -17.41 0.19
C LYS A 541 -5.95 -18.23 -0.66
N VAL A 542 -6.45 -19.14 -1.50
CA VAL A 542 -5.61 -19.95 -2.40
C VAL A 542 -4.75 -19.06 -3.29
N VAL A 543 -5.37 -18.07 -3.93
CA VAL A 543 -4.66 -17.10 -4.78
C VAL A 543 -3.65 -16.29 -3.95
N GLY A 544 -4.03 -15.90 -2.72
CA GLY A 544 -3.15 -15.16 -1.81
C GLY A 544 -1.93 -15.94 -1.34
N ASP A 545 -2.13 -17.19 -0.91
CA ASP A 545 -1.06 -18.09 -0.48
C ASP A 545 -0.11 -18.38 -1.66
N LEU A 546 -0.64 -18.60 -2.88
CA LEU A 546 0.18 -18.77 -4.08
C LEU A 546 0.97 -17.50 -4.42
N ALA A 547 0.35 -16.32 -4.34
CA ALA A 547 1.01 -15.05 -4.60
C ALA A 547 2.16 -14.80 -3.62
N GLN A 548 1.94 -15.00 -2.33
CA GLN A 548 2.98 -14.88 -1.31
C GLN A 548 4.10 -15.91 -1.54
N PHE A 549 3.75 -17.16 -1.86
CA PHE A 549 4.72 -18.20 -2.20
C PHE A 549 5.59 -17.81 -3.40
N MET A 550 4.99 -17.25 -4.46
CA MET A 550 5.73 -16.77 -5.63
C MET A 550 6.69 -15.65 -5.27
N VAL A 551 6.25 -14.67 -4.47
CA VAL A 551 7.09 -13.53 -4.05
C VAL A 551 8.24 -13.99 -3.15
N SER A 552 7.96 -14.78 -2.11
CA SER A 552 8.98 -15.28 -1.18
C SER A 552 10.05 -16.11 -1.88
N ASN A 553 9.68 -16.87 -2.90
CA ASN A 553 10.60 -17.72 -3.67
C ASN A 553 11.11 -17.06 -4.97
N LYS A 554 10.75 -15.80 -5.24
CA LYS A 554 11.12 -15.05 -6.46
C LYS A 554 10.78 -15.78 -7.76
N LEU A 555 9.61 -16.40 -7.81
CA LEU A 555 9.13 -17.19 -8.93
C LEU A 555 8.29 -16.32 -9.89
N SER A 556 8.64 -16.33 -11.17
CA SER A 556 7.74 -15.83 -12.22
C SER A 556 6.63 -16.84 -12.53
N PRO A 557 5.54 -16.44 -13.20
CA PRO A 557 4.49 -17.36 -13.62
C PRO A 557 5.02 -18.48 -14.52
N GLU A 558 6.01 -18.17 -15.36
CA GLU A 558 6.69 -19.13 -16.22
C GLU A 558 7.50 -20.14 -15.39
N ASP A 559 8.19 -19.69 -14.34
CA ASP A 559 8.93 -20.58 -13.43
C ASP A 559 7.98 -21.56 -12.71
N VAL A 560 6.83 -21.06 -12.24
CA VAL A 560 5.81 -21.89 -11.57
C VAL A 560 5.31 -22.99 -12.50
N LYS A 561 5.02 -22.67 -13.76
CA LYS A 561 4.60 -23.66 -14.76
C LYS A 561 5.72 -24.65 -15.10
N ALA A 562 6.93 -24.16 -15.34
CA ALA A 562 8.05 -24.99 -15.75
C ALA A 562 8.51 -25.97 -14.65
N ARG A 563 8.39 -25.56 -13.38
CA ARG A 563 8.86 -26.33 -12.21
C ARG A 563 7.72 -26.89 -11.38
N ALA A 564 6.51 -26.96 -11.91
CA ALA A 564 5.32 -27.35 -11.17
C ALA A 564 5.46 -28.73 -10.48
N SER A 565 6.15 -29.68 -11.11
CA SER A 565 6.41 -31.02 -10.54
C SER A 565 7.45 -31.06 -9.42
N GLU A 566 8.19 -29.97 -9.21
CA GLU A 566 9.28 -29.88 -8.23
C GLU A 566 8.95 -28.96 -7.05
N LEU A 567 8.02 -28.02 -7.25
CA LEU A 567 7.66 -27.01 -6.25
C LEU A 567 6.75 -27.60 -5.16
N ASP A 568 7.08 -27.29 -3.91
CA ASP A 568 6.24 -27.59 -2.76
C ASP A 568 5.21 -26.46 -2.57
N PHE A 569 4.13 -26.54 -3.36
CA PHE A 569 3.03 -25.59 -3.30
C PHE A 569 2.39 -25.52 -1.91
N PRO A 570 1.86 -24.34 -1.51
CA PRO A 570 1.07 -24.21 -0.30
C PRO A 570 -0.09 -25.21 -0.25
N GLY A 571 -0.41 -25.71 0.94
CA GLY A 571 -1.47 -26.72 1.14
C GLY A 571 -2.82 -26.32 0.52
N SER A 572 -3.22 -25.06 0.69
CA SER A 572 -4.46 -24.51 0.12
C SER A 572 -4.51 -24.60 -1.41
N VAL A 573 -3.37 -24.41 -2.08
CA VAL A 573 -3.25 -24.53 -3.54
C VAL A 573 -3.40 -25.98 -3.97
N LEU A 574 -2.76 -26.91 -3.24
CA LEU A 574 -2.91 -28.33 -3.49
C LEU A 574 -4.36 -28.78 -3.27
N GLU A 575 -5.00 -28.40 -2.16
CA GLU A 575 -6.41 -28.70 -1.88
C GLU A 575 -7.37 -28.17 -2.94
N PHE A 576 -7.13 -26.96 -3.45
CA PHE A 576 -7.86 -26.41 -4.60
C PHE A 576 -7.66 -27.29 -5.84
N LEU A 577 -6.42 -27.61 -6.21
CA LEU A 577 -6.11 -28.43 -7.38
C LEU A 577 -6.62 -29.87 -7.23
N GLU A 578 -6.69 -30.42 -6.01
CA GLU A 578 -7.35 -31.70 -5.73
C GLU A 578 -8.85 -31.62 -6.01
N GLY A 579 -9.47 -30.44 -5.89
CA GLY A 579 -10.90 -30.21 -6.09
C GLY A 579 -11.71 -30.17 -4.79
N LEU A 580 -11.07 -30.05 -3.62
CA LEU A 580 -11.74 -29.97 -2.32
C LEU A 580 -12.59 -28.71 -2.15
N MET A 581 -12.31 -27.67 -2.94
CA MET A 581 -13.08 -26.42 -2.95
C MET A 581 -14.14 -26.40 -4.06
N GLY A 582 -14.41 -27.54 -4.69
CA GLY A 582 -15.32 -27.65 -5.83
C GLY A 582 -14.60 -27.53 -7.18
N GLN A 583 -15.39 -27.36 -8.24
CA GLN A 583 -14.89 -27.31 -9.62
C GLN A 583 -14.91 -25.86 -10.14
N PRO A 584 -13.77 -25.28 -10.56
CA PRO A 584 -13.75 -23.94 -11.12
C PRO A 584 -14.46 -23.91 -12.48
N TYR A 585 -15.13 -22.80 -12.78
CA TYR A 585 -15.73 -22.58 -14.10
C TYR A 585 -14.63 -22.65 -15.18
N GLY A 586 -14.86 -23.39 -16.26
CA GLY A 586 -13.84 -23.64 -17.29
C GLY A 586 -12.83 -24.75 -16.95
N GLY A 587 -12.94 -25.39 -15.78
CA GLY A 587 -12.07 -26.47 -15.36
C GLY A 587 -10.72 -26.00 -14.80
N PHE A 588 -9.91 -26.95 -14.37
CA PHE A 588 -8.58 -26.70 -13.82
C PHE A 588 -7.54 -26.49 -14.93
N PRO A 589 -6.49 -25.67 -14.70
CA PRO A 589 -5.41 -25.48 -15.66
C PRO A 589 -4.53 -26.74 -15.74
N GLU A 590 -4.44 -27.35 -16.92
CA GLU A 590 -3.52 -28.44 -17.23
C GLU A 590 -2.41 -27.93 -18.18
N PRO A 591 -1.15 -28.40 -18.07
CA PRO A 591 -0.68 -29.51 -17.22
C PRO A 591 -0.40 -29.12 -15.76
N LEU A 592 -0.55 -27.85 -15.38
CA LEU A 592 -0.20 -27.33 -14.04
C LEU A 592 -0.82 -28.17 -12.90
N ARG A 593 -2.11 -28.52 -12.99
CA ARG A 593 -2.78 -29.36 -11.98
C ARG A 593 -2.12 -30.72 -11.86
N SER A 594 -1.89 -31.43 -12.97
CA SER A 594 -1.27 -32.75 -12.97
C SER A 594 0.13 -32.71 -12.36
N ASP A 595 0.93 -31.73 -12.76
CA ASP A 595 2.32 -31.61 -12.35
C ASP A 595 2.42 -31.27 -10.86
N ALA A 596 1.65 -30.28 -10.39
CA ALA A 596 1.65 -29.87 -8.98
C ALA A 596 1.16 -30.97 -8.03
N LEU A 597 0.17 -31.76 -8.46
CA LEU A 597 -0.39 -32.82 -7.63
C LEU A 597 0.50 -34.06 -7.54
N ARG A 598 1.40 -34.31 -8.50
CA ARG A 598 2.32 -35.48 -8.48
C ARG A 598 1.62 -36.81 -8.15
N GLY A 599 0.46 -37.05 -8.75
CA GLY A 599 -0.33 -38.26 -8.50
C GLY A 599 -1.23 -38.25 -7.25
N ARG A 600 -1.34 -37.12 -6.54
CA ARG A 600 -2.39 -36.91 -5.52
C ARG A 600 -3.79 -37.03 -6.12
N ARG A 601 -4.78 -37.22 -5.25
CA ARG A 601 -6.19 -37.40 -5.61
C ARG A 601 -6.71 -36.24 -6.49
N LYS A 602 -7.55 -36.56 -7.46
CA LYS A 602 -8.28 -35.58 -8.27
C LYS A 602 -9.78 -35.84 -8.14
N LEU A 603 -10.47 -34.98 -7.40
CA LEU A 603 -11.92 -35.00 -7.28
C LEU A 603 -12.57 -34.39 -8.52
N ASP A 604 -13.64 -35.03 -8.99
CA ASP A 604 -14.45 -34.67 -10.16
C ASP A 604 -15.90 -34.29 -9.78
N LYS A 605 -16.30 -34.55 -8.53
CA LYS A 605 -17.65 -34.30 -7.98
C LYS A 605 -17.62 -33.40 -6.76
N ARG A 606 -18.80 -33.08 -6.22
CA ARG A 606 -18.96 -32.27 -5.00
C ARG A 606 -18.22 -32.94 -3.82
N PRO A 607 -17.25 -32.27 -3.17
CA PRO A 607 -16.41 -32.86 -2.12
C PRO A 607 -17.17 -33.50 -0.96
N GLY A 608 -18.29 -32.93 -0.54
CA GLY A 608 -19.12 -33.47 0.54
C GLY A 608 -19.79 -34.82 0.22
N LEU A 609 -19.71 -35.33 -1.01
CA LEU A 609 -20.15 -36.69 -1.34
C LEU A 609 -19.11 -37.76 -0.98
N PHE A 610 -17.88 -37.35 -0.67
CA PHE A 610 -16.79 -38.22 -0.26
C PHE A 610 -16.61 -38.27 1.26
N LEU A 611 -17.46 -37.58 2.02
CA LEU A 611 -17.42 -37.54 3.48
C LEU A 611 -18.45 -38.52 4.06
N ASP A 612 -18.06 -39.21 5.13
CA ASP A 612 -18.98 -40.05 5.89
C ASP A 612 -20.03 -39.18 6.63
N PRO A 613 -21.28 -39.65 6.78
CA PRO A 613 -22.28 -38.97 7.60
C PRO A 613 -21.84 -38.83 9.06
N VAL A 614 -22.13 -37.67 9.66
CA VAL A 614 -21.83 -37.40 11.07
C VAL A 614 -22.93 -37.98 11.96
N ASP A 615 -22.54 -38.74 13.00
CA ASP A 615 -23.45 -39.21 14.04
C ASP A 615 -23.63 -38.16 15.14
N PHE A 616 -24.65 -37.31 14.98
CA PHE A 616 -24.96 -36.23 15.92
C PHE A 616 -25.37 -36.75 17.31
N ALA A 617 -25.98 -37.93 17.41
CA ALA A 617 -26.39 -38.50 18.69
C ALA A 617 -25.17 -38.92 19.51
N LYS A 618 -24.17 -39.52 18.86
CA LYS A 618 -22.88 -39.82 19.47
C LYS A 618 -22.15 -38.55 19.90
N VAL A 619 -22.07 -37.53 19.03
CA VAL A 619 -21.42 -36.24 19.38
C VAL A 619 -22.08 -35.62 20.62
N LYS A 620 -23.42 -35.58 20.67
CA LYS A 620 -24.15 -35.08 21.85
C LYS A 620 -23.76 -35.83 23.13
N LYS A 621 -23.70 -37.16 23.08
CA LYS A 621 -23.34 -38.00 24.23
C LYS A 621 -21.90 -37.76 24.68
N ASP A 622 -20.97 -37.64 23.74
CA ASP A 622 -19.55 -37.42 24.02
C ASP A 622 -19.32 -36.03 24.64
N LEU A 623 -19.98 -34.99 24.12
CA LEU A 623 -19.94 -33.65 24.70
C LEU A 623 -20.57 -33.60 26.08
N ALA A 624 -21.73 -34.27 26.28
CA ALA A 624 -22.38 -34.31 27.59
C ALA A 624 -21.52 -35.03 28.63
N LYS A 625 -20.79 -36.07 28.23
CA LYS A 625 -19.82 -36.76 29.09
C LYS A 625 -18.64 -35.87 29.45
N LYS A 626 -18.14 -35.06 28.51
CA LYS A 626 -16.92 -34.24 28.68
C LYS A 626 -17.18 -32.93 29.42
N TYR A 627 -18.33 -32.29 29.16
CA TYR A 627 -18.63 -30.92 29.61
C TYR A 627 -19.90 -30.81 30.47
N GLY A 628 -20.64 -31.90 30.67
CA GLY A 628 -21.91 -31.90 31.39
C GLY A 628 -23.13 -31.61 30.49
N ALA A 629 -24.32 -31.74 31.08
CA ALA A 629 -25.60 -31.48 30.42
C ALA A 629 -26.23 -30.18 30.98
N PRO A 630 -27.06 -29.46 30.20
CA PRO A 630 -27.53 -29.81 28.84
C PRO A 630 -26.54 -29.45 27.73
N VAL A 631 -26.49 -30.29 26.68
CA VAL A 631 -25.80 -29.99 25.41
C VAL A 631 -26.85 -29.56 24.38
N THR A 632 -26.69 -28.35 23.86
CA THR A 632 -27.61 -27.77 22.86
C THR A 632 -27.27 -28.24 21.45
N GLU A 633 -28.20 -28.09 20.51
CA GLU A 633 -27.91 -28.31 19.09
C GLU A 633 -26.85 -27.35 18.55
N CYS A 634 -26.79 -26.13 19.10
CA CYS A 634 -25.72 -25.17 18.81
C CYS A 634 -24.36 -25.71 19.26
N ASP A 635 -24.23 -26.29 20.45
CA ASP A 635 -22.96 -26.90 20.90
C ASP A 635 -22.51 -28.02 19.95
N ILE A 636 -23.45 -28.87 19.53
CA ILE A 636 -23.16 -29.97 18.59
C ILE A 636 -22.68 -29.40 17.25
N ALA A 637 -23.40 -28.43 16.68
CA ALA A 637 -23.02 -27.81 15.42
C ALA A 637 -21.67 -27.09 15.52
N SER A 638 -21.43 -26.32 16.58
CA SER A 638 -20.16 -25.63 16.83
C SER A 638 -19.00 -26.60 16.96
N TYR A 639 -19.16 -27.71 17.69
CA TYR A 639 -18.13 -28.73 17.81
C TYR A 639 -17.88 -29.45 16.47
N VAL A 640 -18.92 -29.77 15.70
CA VAL A 640 -18.75 -30.43 14.39
C VAL A 640 -18.05 -29.51 13.38
N MET A 641 -18.36 -28.21 13.39
CA MET A 641 -17.72 -27.23 12.51
C MET A 641 -16.27 -26.91 12.93
N TYR A 642 -16.04 -26.72 14.24
CA TYR A 642 -14.75 -26.28 14.78
C TYR A 642 -14.38 -27.03 16.08
N PRO A 643 -14.02 -28.32 16.02
CA PRO A 643 -13.84 -29.15 17.21
C PRO A 643 -12.84 -28.54 18.20
N LYS A 644 -11.63 -28.20 17.72
CA LYS A 644 -10.57 -27.65 18.55
C LYS A 644 -10.92 -26.28 19.14
N VAL A 645 -11.50 -25.39 18.34
CA VAL A 645 -11.92 -24.05 18.79
C VAL A 645 -13.00 -24.16 19.86
N PHE A 646 -13.96 -25.07 19.69
CA PHE A 646 -15.01 -25.31 20.68
C PHE A 646 -14.42 -25.82 22.00
N GLU A 647 -13.47 -26.77 21.95
CA GLU A 647 -12.82 -27.28 23.16
C GLU A 647 -12.02 -26.20 23.90
N ASP A 648 -11.30 -25.36 23.16
CA ASP A 648 -10.53 -24.26 23.74
C ASP A 648 -11.46 -23.17 24.28
N TYR A 649 -12.58 -22.88 23.61
CA TYR A 649 -13.65 -22.02 24.12
C TYR A 649 -14.24 -22.56 25.44
N LYS A 650 -14.54 -23.86 25.54
CA LYS A 650 -15.06 -24.45 26.79
C LYS A 650 -14.04 -24.39 27.92
N LYS A 651 -12.75 -24.60 27.65
CA LYS A 651 -11.68 -24.40 28.65
C LYS A 651 -11.61 -22.95 29.10
N PHE A 652 -11.67 -22.01 28.16
CA PHE A 652 -11.66 -20.59 28.45
C PHE A 652 -12.86 -20.18 29.31
N GLN A 653 -14.06 -20.67 28.97
CA GLN A 653 -15.29 -20.43 29.74
C GLN A 653 -15.24 -21.06 31.14
N GLN A 654 -14.63 -22.25 31.30
CA GLN A 654 -14.42 -22.86 32.61
C GLN A 654 -13.47 -22.05 33.50
N GLN A 655 -12.46 -21.39 32.89
CA GLN A 655 -11.48 -20.60 33.62
C GLN A 655 -11.98 -19.20 33.98
N TYR A 656 -12.64 -18.51 33.05
CA TYR A 656 -12.98 -17.08 33.17
C TYR A 656 -14.48 -16.80 33.27
N GLY A 657 -15.33 -17.80 33.05
CA GLY A 657 -16.78 -17.62 32.95
C GLY A 657 -17.21 -17.03 31.61
N ASP A 658 -18.42 -16.49 31.56
CA ASP A 658 -18.95 -15.78 30.40
C ASP A 658 -18.48 -14.32 30.42
N LEU A 659 -17.55 -13.97 29.54
CA LEU A 659 -17.03 -12.61 29.41
C LEU A 659 -17.84 -11.75 28.44
N SER A 660 -18.88 -12.29 27.77
CA SER A 660 -19.69 -11.53 26.81
C SER A 660 -20.52 -10.42 27.47
N VAL A 661 -20.75 -10.53 28.79
CA VAL A 661 -21.43 -9.51 29.61
C VAL A 661 -20.52 -8.32 29.99
N LEU A 662 -19.21 -8.42 29.76
CA LEU A 662 -18.29 -7.33 30.06
C LEU A 662 -18.45 -6.21 29.02
N PRO A 663 -18.53 -4.94 29.44
CA PRO A 663 -18.44 -3.82 28.52
C PRO A 663 -17.13 -3.89 27.72
N THR A 664 -17.19 -3.64 26.41
CA THR A 664 -16.05 -3.77 25.48
C THR A 664 -14.78 -3.07 25.98
N ARG A 665 -14.91 -1.89 26.62
CA ARG A 665 -13.78 -1.17 27.22
C ARG A 665 -13.03 -2.04 28.22
N TYR A 666 -13.74 -2.69 29.15
CA TYR A 666 -13.14 -3.52 30.19
C TYR A 666 -12.77 -4.92 29.71
N PHE A 667 -13.33 -5.37 28.58
CA PHE A 667 -12.89 -6.58 27.89
C PHE A 667 -11.53 -6.37 27.20
N LEU A 668 -11.31 -5.19 26.59
CA LEU A 668 -10.10 -4.89 25.83
C LEU A 668 -8.99 -4.24 26.67
N SER A 669 -9.32 -3.55 27.75
CA SER A 669 -8.35 -2.91 28.64
C SER A 669 -8.77 -2.98 30.11
N LYS A 670 -7.79 -2.90 31.00
CA LYS A 670 -8.07 -2.84 32.44
C LYS A 670 -8.69 -1.47 32.82
N PRO A 671 -9.53 -1.40 33.87
CA PRO A 671 -9.94 -0.14 34.46
C PRO A 671 -8.74 0.63 35.05
N GLU A 672 -8.90 1.93 35.24
CA GLU A 672 -7.94 2.74 36.00
C GLU A 672 -8.06 2.47 37.51
N ILE A 673 -6.98 2.73 38.25
CA ILE A 673 -7.01 2.61 39.71
C ILE A 673 -7.99 3.65 40.27
N GLY A 674 -8.94 3.18 41.07
CA GLY A 674 -10.05 3.96 41.62
C GLY A 674 -11.29 4.06 40.72
N GLU A 675 -11.24 3.53 39.49
CA GLU A 675 -12.38 3.53 38.57
C GLU A 675 -13.40 2.45 38.97
N GLU A 676 -14.66 2.86 39.12
CA GLU A 676 -15.81 2.00 39.37
C GLU A 676 -16.60 1.77 38.08
N PHE A 677 -17.05 0.54 37.86
CA PHE A 677 -17.85 0.14 36.72
C PHE A 677 -18.80 -1.00 37.05
N ASN A 678 -19.84 -1.15 36.22
CA ASN A 678 -20.90 -2.11 36.43
C ASN A 678 -20.88 -3.20 35.36
N VAL A 679 -21.13 -4.45 35.78
CA VAL A 679 -21.31 -5.60 34.90
C VAL A 679 -22.67 -6.21 35.19
N GLU A 680 -23.59 -6.16 34.23
CA GLU A 680 -24.90 -6.80 34.34
C GLU A 680 -24.78 -8.27 33.92
N LEU A 681 -24.88 -9.19 34.87
CA LEU A 681 -24.80 -10.63 34.61
C LEU A 681 -26.11 -11.16 34.01
N GLU A 682 -27.22 -10.74 34.61
CA GLU A 682 -28.57 -11.01 34.18
C GLU A 682 -29.49 -9.94 34.76
N LYS A 683 -30.74 -9.88 34.29
CA LYS A 683 -31.69 -8.85 34.72
C LYS A 683 -31.83 -8.81 36.24
N GLY A 684 -31.41 -7.70 36.85
CA GLY A 684 -31.46 -7.49 38.30
C GLY A 684 -30.26 -8.02 39.08
N LYS A 685 -29.23 -8.59 38.43
CA LYS A 685 -27.95 -8.97 39.05
C LYS A 685 -26.82 -8.18 38.42
N VAL A 686 -26.37 -7.14 39.13
CA VAL A 686 -25.29 -6.26 38.73
C VAL A 686 -24.12 -6.43 39.68
N LEU A 687 -22.92 -6.61 39.13
CA LEU A 687 -21.67 -6.50 39.86
C LEU A 687 -21.15 -5.07 39.76
N ILE A 688 -20.98 -4.42 40.90
CA ILE A 688 -20.30 -3.12 41.01
C ILE A 688 -18.85 -3.43 41.35
N LEU A 689 -17.94 -3.12 40.41
CA LEU A 689 -16.53 -3.45 40.50
C LEU A 689 -15.71 -2.16 40.51
N LYS A 690 -14.73 -2.08 41.40
CA LYS A 690 -13.78 -0.97 41.44
C LYS A 690 -12.36 -1.48 41.63
N LEU A 691 -11.45 -1.14 40.72
CA LEU A 691 -10.05 -1.51 40.87
C LEU A 691 -9.41 -0.64 41.96
N LEU A 692 -8.92 -1.24 43.04
CA LEU A 692 -8.34 -0.51 44.16
C LEU A 692 -6.82 -0.38 44.05
N ALA A 693 -6.14 -1.45 43.67
CA ALA A 693 -4.68 -1.45 43.54
C ALA A 693 -4.19 -2.64 42.70
N VAL A 694 -3.02 -2.48 42.09
CA VAL A 694 -2.25 -3.57 41.49
C VAL A 694 -0.93 -3.65 42.24
N GLY A 695 -0.67 -4.77 42.89
CA GLY A 695 0.52 -5.02 43.68
C GLY A 695 1.79 -5.16 42.84
N PRO A 696 2.96 -5.11 43.51
CA PRO A 696 4.23 -5.38 42.85
C PRO A 696 4.27 -6.81 42.29
N LEU A 697 5.15 -7.04 41.32
CA LEU A 697 5.42 -8.38 40.83
C LEU A 697 6.09 -9.20 41.93
N SER A 698 5.58 -10.39 42.20
CA SER A 698 6.28 -11.39 43.00
C SER A 698 7.33 -12.08 42.12
N GLU A 699 8.62 -11.85 42.40
CA GLU A 699 9.73 -12.48 41.68
C GLU A 699 9.71 -14.02 41.76
N ASN A 700 9.18 -14.57 42.86
CA ASN A 700 9.12 -16.01 43.09
C ASN A 700 8.01 -16.71 42.29
N THR A 701 6.91 -16.01 42.00
CA THR A 701 5.71 -16.62 41.39
C THR A 701 5.38 -16.05 40.01
N GLY A 702 5.97 -14.92 39.64
CA GLY A 702 5.60 -14.17 38.43
C GLY A 702 4.20 -13.56 38.49
N GLN A 703 3.59 -13.48 39.68
CA GLN A 703 2.21 -13.00 39.87
C GLN A 703 2.17 -11.61 40.49
N ARG A 704 1.06 -10.91 40.28
CA ARG A 704 0.68 -9.67 40.96
C ARG A 704 -0.60 -9.90 41.73
N GLU A 705 -0.66 -9.37 42.94
CA GLU A 705 -1.89 -9.30 43.72
C GLU A 705 -2.72 -8.10 43.24
N VAL A 706 -3.94 -8.35 42.77
CA VAL A 706 -4.85 -7.31 42.29
C VAL A 706 -6.01 -7.20 43.28
N PHE A 707 -6.27 -5.96 43.72
CA PHE A 707 -7.31 -5.67 44.71
C PHE A 707 -8.49 -5.00 44.01
N PHE A 708 -9.66 -5.59 44.12
CA PHE A 708 -10.93 -5.03 43.66
C PHE A 708 -11.86 -4.82 44.85
N GLU A 709 -12.71 -3.81 44.80
CA GLU A 709 -13.95 -3.78 45.57
C GLU A 709 -15.05 -4.36 44.69
N MET A 710 -15.79 -5.34 45.21
CA MET A 710 -16.91 -5.99 44.53
C MET A 710 -18.14 -5.88 45.43
N ASN A 711 -19.14 -5.10 45.01
CA ASN A 711 -20.35 -4.83 45.78
C ASN A 711 -20.08 -4.35 47.23
N GLY A 712 -19.06 -3.50 47.40
CA GLY A 712 -18.64 -2.97 48.70
C GLY A 712 -17.68 -3.84 49.50
N GLU A 713 -17.33 -5.04 49.01
CA GLU A 713 -16.37 -5.94 49.66
C GLU A 713 -15.03 -5.98 48.92
N VAL A 714 -13.92 -5.81 49.65
CA VAL A 714 -12.58 -5.94 49.07
C VAL A 714 -12.27 -7.42 48.78
N ARG A 715 -11.85 -7.69 47.55
CA ARG A 715 -11.41 -8.96 47.03
C ARG A 715 -9.99 -8.83 46.51
N GLN A 716 -9.16 -9.81 46.85
CA GLN A 716 -7.80 -9.94 46.37
C GLN A 716 -7.72 -11.13 45.41
N VAL A 717 -7.11 -10.91 44.25
CA VAL A 717 -6.95 -11.93 43.21
C VAL A 717 -5.51 -11.91 42.70
N ALA A 718 -4.84 -13.06 42.75
CA ALA A 718 -3.52 -13.23 42.18
C ALA A 718 -3.61 -13.42 40.66
N VAL A 719 -2.86 -12.62 39.89
CA VAL A 719 -2.86 -12.63 38.42
C VAL A 719 -1.44 -12.82 37.92
N ILE A 720 -1.22 -13.77 37.01
CA ILE A 720 0.09 -14.01 36.39
C ILE A 720 0.45 -12.84 35.46
N ASP A 721 1.63 -12.26 35.64
CA ASP A 721 2.18 -11.26 34.73
C ASP A 721 2.99 -11.95 33.61
N ASN A 722 2.31 -12.20 32.49
CA ASN A 722 2.90 -12.88 31.34
C ASN A 722 4.06 -12.10 30.69
N LYS A 723 4.22 -10.79 30.95
CA LYS A 723 5.36 -10.01 30.43
C LYS A 723 6.60 -10.22 31.30
N ALA A 724 6.42 -10.21 32.61
CA ALA A 724 7.53 -10.39 33.55
C ALA A 724 8.05 -11.84 33.61
N ALA A 725 7.21 -12.83 33.32
CA ALA A 725 7.63 -14.23 33.20
C ALA A 725 8.65 -14.47 32.07
N VAL A 726 8.71 -13.57 31.08
CA VAL A 726 9.67 -13.64 29.95
C VAL A 726 11.00 -12.97 30.31
N GLU A 727 11.01 -11.94 31.17
CA GLU A 727 12.20 -11.14 31.50
C GLU A 727 13.05 -11.72 32.67
N ASN A 728 12.52 -12.61 33.51
CA ASN A 728 13.13 -12.98 34.80
C ASN A 728 13.73 -14.40 34.92
N VAL A 729 14.16 -15.04 33.83
CA VAL A 729 14.92 -16.31 33.95
C VAL A 729 16.42 -16.00 34.03
N SER A 730 16.93 -15.78 35.25
CA SER A 730 18.38 -15.71 35.50
C SER A 730 19.00 -17.10 35.34
N ARG A 731 19.91 -17.25 34.37
CA ARG A 731 20.57 -18.53 34.07
C ARG A 731 22.00 -18.56 34.60
N PRO A 732 22.51 -19.73 35.05
CA PRO A 732 23.93 -19.88 35.36
C PRO A 732 24.78 -19.53 34.15
N LYS A 733 25.87 -18.77 34.33
CA LYS A 733 26.79 -18.47 33.23
C LYS A 733 27.84 -19.56 33.07
N ALA A 734 28.22 -19.86 31.83
CA ALA A 734 29.32 -20.76 31.52
C ALA A 734 30.65 -20.13 31.94
N ASP A 735 31.47 -20.90 32.66
CA ASP A 735 32.83 -20.49 32.99
C ASP A 735 33.71 -20.53 31.72
N PRO A 736 34.27 -19.39 31.26
CA PRO A 736 35.10 -19.34 30.05
C PRO A 736 36.38 -20.20 30.12
N SER A 737 36.82 -20.55 31.33
CA SER A 737 38.00 -21.40 31.56
C SER A 737 37.67 -22.89 31.51
N ASP A 738 36.38 -23.26 31.60
CA ASP A 738 35.91 -24.63 31.60
C ASP A 738 35.30 -25.00 30.24
N SER A 739 36.11 -25.63 29.40
CA SER A 739 35.70 -26.10 28.07
C SER A 739 34.51 -27.09 28.09
N SER A 740 34.17 -27.68 29.25
CA SER A 740 33.00 -28.55 29.39
C SER A 740 31.68 -27.77 29.48
N GLN A 741 31.72 -26.45 29.64
CA GLN A 741 30.56 -25.57 29.73
C GLN A 741 30.42 -24.77 28.43
N VAL A 742 29.28 -24.92 27.74
CA VAL A 742 28.99 -24.16 26.52
C VAL A 742 28.05 -23.02 26.87
N GLY A 743 28.53 -21.79 26.79
CA GLY A 743 27.73 -20.58 26.99
C GLY A 743 27.14 -20.03 25.70
N ALA A 744 26.07 -19.25 25.82
CA ALA A 744 25.52 -18.47 24.72
C ALA A 744 26.52 -17.37 24.33
N PRO A 745 26.86 -17.21 23.05
CA PRO A 745 27.89 -16.26 22.60
C PRO A 745 27.47 -14.79 22.76
N MET A 746 26.16 -14.51 22.79
CA MET A 746 25.57 -13.20 23.00
C MET A 746 24.11 -13.34 23.42
N SER A 747 23.49 -12.24 23.87
CA SER A 747 22.05 -12.24 24.18
C SER A 747 21.20 -12.42 22.92
N GLY A 748 20.15 -13.24 23.01
CA GLY A 748 19.22 -13.52 21.90
C GLY A 748 18.19 -14.59 22.26
N VAL A 749 17.43 -15.06 21.26
CA VAL A 749 16.41 -16.09 21.44
C VAL A 749 16.87 -17.39 20.81
N LEU A 750 16.79 -18.50 21.55
CA LEU A 750 17.10 -19.83 21.01
C LEU A 750 15.99 -20.24 20.02
N VAL A 751 16.31 -20.35 18.74
CA VAL A 751 15.34 -20.69 17.68
C VAL A 751 15.20 -22.20 17.50
N GLU A 752 16.29 -22.94 17.69
CA GLU A 752 16.35 -24.38 17.41
C GLU A 752 17.37 -25.06 18.34
N LEU A 753 17.03 -26.24 18.86
CA LEU A 753 17.93 -27.12 19.61
C LEU A 753 18.22 -28.38 18.80
N ARG A 754 19.51 -28.63 18.53
CA ARG A 754 19.94 -29.75 17.66
C ARG A 754 20.43 -30.97 18.42
N VAL A 755 20.51 -30.88 19.75
CA VAL A 755 20.98 -31.95 20.63
C VAL A 755 20.05 -32.14 21.81
N HIS A 756 20.04 -33.36 22.34
CA HIS A 756 19.40 -33.72 23.60
C HIS A 756 20.43 -34.27 24.59
N GLU A 757 20.09 -34.34 25.88
CA GLU A 757 20.95 -34.95 26.89
C GLU A 757 21.32 -36.39 26.51
N GLY A 758 22.61 -36.73 26.61
CA GLY A 758 23.17 -38.00 26.16
C GLY A 758 23.66 -38.02 24.71
N SER A 759 23.43 -36.97 23.92
CA SER A 759 23.91 -36.89 22.52
C SER A 759 25.43 -36.90 22.44
N ASP A 760 25.98 -37.68 21.51
CA ASP A 760 27.41 -37.66 21.17
C ASP A 760 27.68 -36.54 20.16
N VAL A 761 28.64 -35.66 20.47
CA VAL A 761 28.98 -34.49 19.66
C VAL A 761 30.47 -34.44 19.36
N LYS A 762 30.85 -33.99 18.17
CA LYS A 762 32.24 -33.72 17.78
C LYS A 762 32.55 -32.24 17.89
N LYS A 763 33.83 -31.90 18.05
CA LYS A 763 34.28 -30.49 18.00
C LYS A 763 33.77 -29.81 16.73
N GLY A 764 33.03 -28.71 16.90
CA GLY A 764 32.44 -27.90 15.83
C GLY A 764 30.99 -28.26 15.50
N ASP A 765 30.45 -29.37 16.01
CA ASP A 765 29.06 -29.76 15.74
C ASP A 765 28.08 -28.72 16.30
N PRO A 766 26.98 -28.44 15.58
CA PRO A 766 25.98 -27.46 16.00
C PRO A 766 25.12 -28.01 17.14
N LEU A 767 25.04 -27.27 18.25
CA LEU A 767 24.27 -27.63 19.44
C LEU A 767 22.92 -26.93 19.48
N ALA A 768 22.89 -25.64 19.15
CA ALA A 768 21.67 -24.82 19.09
C ALA A 768 21.83 -23.68 18.07
N VAL A 769 20.71 -23.09 17.65
CA VAL A 769 20.66 -21.88 16.82
C VAL A 769 20.04 -20.76 17.64
N LEU A 770 20.71 -19.62 17.69
CA LEU A 770 20.31 -18.43 18.44
C LEU A 770 20.05 -17.29 17.45
N SER A 771 18.93 -16.58 17.61
CA SER A 771 18.59 -15.37 16.85
C SER A 771 18.78 -14.14 17.71
N ALA A 772 19.68 -13.27 17.28
CA ALA A 772 19.92 -11.97 17.90
C ALA A 772 19.96 -10.90 16.80
N MET A 773 19.25 -9.78 16.99
CA MET A 773 19.23 -8.66 16.03
C MET A 773 18.90 -9.08 14.58
N LYS A 774 17.99 -10.06 14.40
CA LYS A 774 17.59 -10.65 13.11
C LYS A 774 18.69 -11.42 12.37
N MET A 775 19.75 -11.80 13.09
CA MET A 775 20.79 -12.71 12.61
C MET A 775 20.73 -14.02 13.38
N GLU A 776 20.72 -15.14 12.65
CA GLU A 776 20.86 -16.47 13.24
C GLU A 776 22.33 -16.83 13.38
N MET A 777 22.70 -17.37 14.53
CA MET A 777 24.05 -17.85 14.84
C MET A 777 23.97 -19.26 15.41
N VAL A 778 24.94 -20.08 15.04
CA VAL A 778 25.06 -21.44 15.53
C VAL A 778 25.96 -21.46 16.76
N VAL A 779 25.47 -22.05 17.85
CA VAL A 779 26.26 -22.40 19.03
C VAL A 779 26.88 -23.78 18.78
N SER A 780 28.21 -23.85 18.70
CA SER A 780 28.94 -25.08 18.34
C SER A 780 29.67 -25.71 19.53
N ALA A 781 29.89 -27.02 19.47
CA ALA A 781 30.63 -27.77 20.48
C ALA A 781 32.14 -27.42 20.50
N PRO A 782 32.72 -27.02 21.65
CA PRO A 782 34.14 -26.66 21.75
C PRO A 782 35.10 -27.86 21.66
N HIS A 783 34.63 -29.07 21.99
CA HIS A 783 35.37 -30.33 21.88
C HIS A 783 34.42 -31.51 21.66
N SER A 784 34.98 -32.66 21.32
CA SER A 784 34.21 -33.91 21.21
C SER A 784 33.86 -34.45 22.60
N GLY A 785 32.69 -35.08 22.74
CA GLY A 785 32.21 -35.59 24.02
C GLY A 785 30.73 -35.95 23.99
N LYS A 786 30.15 -36.15 25.17
CA LYS A 786 28.72 -36.45 25.36
C LYS A 786 28.03 -35.32 26.11
N VAL A 787 26.89 -34.85 25.63
CA VAL A 787 26.09 -33.80 26.29
C VAL A 787 25.56 -34.33 27.61
N ALA A 788 26.01 -33.76 28.72
CA ALA A 788 25.69 -34.20 30.08
C ALA A 788 24.41 -33.58 30.63
N SER A 789 24.14 -32.31 30.30
CA SER A 789 22.90 -31.62 30.69
C SER A 789 22.59 -30.46 29.76
N LEU A 790 21.31 -30.16 29.56
CA LEU A 790 20.80 -29.05 28.76
C LEU A 790 20.03 -28.06 29.66
N GLN A 791 20.38 -26.78 29.60
CA GLN A 791 19.87 -25.76 30.54
C GLN A 791 18.93 -24.73 29.88
N VAL A 792 18.61 -24.92 28.60
CA VAL A 792 17.78 -24.03 27.78
C VAL A 792 16.78 -24.82 26.95
N LYS A 793 15.69 -24.19 26.51
CA LYS A 793 14.69 -24.75 25.60
C LYS A 793 14.50 -23.87 24.36
N GLU A 794 13.89 -24.42 23.32
CA GLU A 794 13.52 -23.64 22.14
C GLU A 794 12.52 -22.54 22.53
N GLY A 795 12.76 -21.33 22.04
CA GLY A 795 12.00 -20.12 22.39
C GLY A 795 12.56 -19.36 23.60
N ASP A 796 13.54 -19.89 24.33
CA ASP A 796 14.13 -19.19 25.48
C ASP A 796 14.93 -17.96 25.04
N SER A 797 14.70 -16.83 25.70
CA SER A 797 15.63 -15.69 25.68
C SER A 797 16.82 -15.98 26.61
N VAL A 798 18.03 -15.90 26.09
CA VAL A 798 19.29 -16.11 26.82
C VAL A 798 20.15 -14.85 26.75
N ASP A 799 20.95 -14.62 27.79
CA ASP A 799 21.95 -13.56 27.83
C ASP A 799 23.35 -14.04 27.41
N GLY A 800 24.24 -13.09 27.11
CA GLY A 800 25.65 -13.38 26.89
C GLY A 800 26.26 -14.20 28.03
N SER A 801 26.87 -15.32 27.64
CA SER A 801 27.49 -16.33 28.50
C SER A 801 26.55 -17.21 29.31
N ASP A 802 25.22 -17.13 29.13
CA ASP A 802 24.30 -18.07 29.78
C ASP A 802 24.61 -19.52 29.37
N LEU A 803 24.66 -20.43 30.33
CA LEU A 803 24.99 -21.83 30.11
C LEU A 803 23.90 -22.50 29.25
N VAL A 804 24.28 -22.95 28.06
CA VAL A 804 23.42 -23.69 27.12
C VAL A 804 23.43 -25.17 27.47
N CYS A 805 24.62 -25.76 27.57
CA CYS A 805 24.78 -27.18 27.93
C CYS A 805 26.15 -27.48 28.54
N ARG A 806 26.27 -28.66 29.17
CA ARG A 806 27.56 -29.23 29.58
C ARG A 806 27.94 -30.42 28.70
N ILE A 807 29.22 -30.54 28.35
CA ILE A 807 29.78 -31.64 27.55
C ILE A 807 30.84 -32.36 28.37
N THR A 808 30.62 -33.64 28.67
CA THR A 808 31.63 -34.51 29.25
C THR A 808 32.62 -34.90 28.16
N LYS A 809 33.91 -34.64 28.36
CA LYS A 809 34.97 -35.04 27.43
C LYS A 809 34.95 -36.56 27.23
N ALA A 810 35.03 -36.98 25.97
CA ALA A 810 35.23 -38.37 25.60
C ALA A 810 36.65 -38.83 25.91
#